data_AF-A0A412JKC6-F1
#
_entry.id   AF-A0A412JKC6-F1
#
_cell.length_a   1.000
_cell.length_b   1.000
_cell.length_c   1.000
_cell.angle_alpha   90.00
_cell.angle_beta   90.00
_cell.angle_gamma   90.00
#
_symmetry.space_group_name_H-M   'P 1'
#
loop_
_entity.id
_entity.type
_entity.pdbx_description
1 polymer ?
#
loop_
_entity_poly.entity_id
_entity_poly.type
_entity_poly.pdbx_seq_one_letter_code
_entity_poly.pdbx_strand_id
1 'polypeptide(L)'
;MTGSVSAQKQQTLHSGYPIDPVPFTSVKVTDSFWGQRLKASREVTIPLAFSKCEETGRYENFVKATHPSDEYKVGGFSFDDTDVYKTIEGASYSLQTYPDKKLEEYIDSVLVIVAAAQEPDGYLYTARTMNPKHPHDWSGPDRWSEVENLSHEFYNLGHMVEGAVAYYQATGKRNFLDIAIRYADCVCKNIGEGPGQKRVIPGHQIAEMALVRLYTVTGDKKYLDQAKFFLDARGTTARKDIYLQSHKPVLEQEEAVGHAVRAGYMYSGMADVAAITGDSSYIKAIDKIWENIVGKKIYITGGIGARHAGEAFGDNYELPNLTAYNETCAAIGNVYMNYRLFLLHGDSKYFDVLERTLYNGLISGVSLDGGKFFYPNPLSCDGKYHFNADHTITRQPWFGCACCPSNISRFIPSLPGYVYAVKDNQVYVNLFLSNRAELKLNEKKVVLEQETGYPWNGDIRVKVAQGNLPFTMNIRIPGWVRGSVLPSDLYSYADDLKLGYRVLVNGEEVTGELRKGYLRIDRKWKKGDVVEVHFDMQPRVVKANEKVVADRGRVAVERGPIVYCAEWADNDFNIQNIILNRHPKFQVTEKPELLYGINEITTEVQALGFDAAGKLATRDVTLTLIPYYAWAHRGEGKMDVWLPVNRIDVE
;
A
#
# COMPACT_ATOMS: atom_id res chain seq x y z
N MET A 1 -40.93 -22.64 25.03
CA MET A 1 -41.36 -21.60 24.06
C MET A 1 -40.93 -20.28 24.65
N THR A 2 -40.20 -19.36 24.05
CA THR A 2 -39.77 -19.01 22.68
C THR A 2 -38.97 -17.71 22.92
N GLY A 3 -37.88 -17.36 22.27
CA GLY A 3 -37.16 -17.94 21.15
C GLY A 3 -35.81 -17.22 21.06
N SER A 4 -34.81 -17.94 20.56
CA SER A 4 -33.53 -17.37 20.19
C SER A 4 -33.71 -16.39 19.05
N VAL A 5 -33.38 -15.12 19.26
CA VAL A 5 -33.21 -14.17 18.16
C VAL A 5 -31.92 -14.56 17.44
N SER A 6 -32.07 -15.30 16.35
CA SER A 6 -31.02 -15.51 15.36
C SER A 6 -30.65 -14.14 14.81
N ALA A 7 -29.42 -13.69 15.08
CA ALA A 7 -28.83 -12.60 14.32
C ALA A 7 -28.79 -13.03 12.85
N GLN A 8 -29.68 -12.50 12.03
CA GLN A 8 -29.59 -12.62 10.58
C GLN A 8 -28.23 -12.07 10.18
N LYS A 9 -27.36 -12.93 9.66
CA LYS A 9 -26.11 -12.52 8.99
C LYS A 9 -26.53 -11.64 7.82
N GLN A 10 -26.51 -10.33 8.02
CA GLN A 10 -26.85 -9.35 6.99
C GLN A 10 -25.86 -9.55 5.84
N GLN A 11 -26.37 -9.92 4.67
CA GLN A 11 -25.55 -10.25 3.52
C GLN A 11 -24.94 -8.95 2.98
N THR A 12 -23.60 -8.84 3.01
CA THR A 12 -22.88 -7.68 2.46
C THR A 12 -23.30 -7.49 1.00
N LEU A 13 -23.65 -6.25 0.63
CA LEU A 13 -24.01 -5.93 -0.75
C LEU A 13 -22.81 -6.16 -1.68
N HIS A 14 -23.12 -6.49 -2.93
CA HIS A 14 -22.12 -6.64 -3.99
C HIS A 14 -21.37 -5.32 -4.23
N SER A 15 -20.06 -5.37 -4.39
CA SER A 15 -19.20 -4.18 -4.54
C SER A 15 -19.36 -3.46 -5.89
N GLY A 16 -19.96 -4.14 -6.88
CA GLY A 16 -20.19 -3.62 -8.23
C GLY A 16 -19.02 -3.81 -9.20
N TYR A 17 -17.87 -4.27 -8.71
CA TYR A 17 -16.74 -4.61 -9.57
C TYR A 17 -17.06 -5.83 -10.46
N PRO A 18 -16.53 -5.89 -11.69
CA PRO A 18 -16.75 -7.02 -12.59
C PRO A 18 -15.88 -8.26 -12.26
N ILE A 19 -14.98 -8.13 -11.27
CA ILE A 19 -14.17 -9.21 -10.72
C ILE A 19 -14.32 -9.14 -9.20
N ASP A 20 -14.58 -10.29 -8.58
CA ASP A 20 -14.73 -10.45 -7.15
C ASP A 20 -13.38 -10.64 -6.45
N PRO A 21 -13.12 -9.88 -5.37
CA PRO A 21 -12.05 -10.18 -4.42
C PRO A 21 -12.17 -11.58 -3.85
N VAL A 22 -11.05 -12.27 -3.68
CA VAL A 22 -10.95 -13.39 -2.74
C VAL A 22 -10.50 -12.80 -1.39
N PRO A 23 -11.33 -12.86 -0.34
CA PRO A 23 -10.99 -12.18 0.91
C PRO A 23 -9.78 -12.84 1.58
N PHE A 24 -9.01 -12.06 2.33
CA PHE A 24 -7.80 -12.54 3.00
C PHE A 24 -8.06 -13.71 3.96
N THR A 25 -9.26 -13.80 4.54
CA THR A 25 -9.70 -14.93 5.38
C THR A 25 -9.79 -16.26 4.65
N SER A 26 -9.86 -16.23 3.32
CA SER A 26 -9.89 -17.42 2.47
C SER A 26 -8.50 -17.91 2.06
N VAL A 27 -7.43 -17.18 2.41
CA VAL A 27 -6.06 -17.49 2.00
C VAL A 27 -5.17 -17.62 3.22
N LYS A 28 -4.75 -18.85 3.54
CA LYS A 28 -3.77 -19.12 4.59
C LYS A 28 -2.37 -19.12 4.00
N VAL A 29 -1.57 -18.12 4.36
CA VAL A 29 -0.15 -18.04 3.97
C VAL A 29 0.66 -19.12 4.68
N THR A 30 1.57 -19.76 3.94
CA THR A 30 2.45 -20.84 4.43
C THR A 30 3.89 -20.68 3.96
N ASP A 31 4.27 -19.52 3.41
CA ASP A 31 5.65 -19.22 3.02
C ASP A 31 6.47 -18.65 4.19
N SER A 32 7.77 -18.48 3.96
CA SER A 32 8.68 -17.82 4.89
C SER A 32 8.66 -16.30 4.77
N PHE A 33 8.59 -15.77 3.53
CA PHE A 33 8.71 -14.34 3.27
C PHE A 33 7.54 -13.53 3.84
N TRP A 34 6.30 -13.81 3.39
CA TRP A 34 5.12 -13.11 3.90
C TRP A 34 4.66 -13.65 5.25
N GLY A 35 4.84 -14.95 5.51
CA GLY A 35 4.58 -15.56 6.81
C GLY A 35 5.31 -14.84 7.96
N GLN A 36 6.59 -14.52 7.79
CA GLN A 36 7.37 -13.73 8.76
C GLN A 36 6.79 -12.33 8.95
N ARG A 37 6.41 -11.63 7.87
CA ARG A 37 5.85 -10.26 7.95
C ARG A 37 4.49 -10.22 8.65
N LEU A 38 3.62 -11.19 8.36
CA LEU A 38 2.32 -11.34 9.04
C LEU A 38 2.50 -11.63 10.53
N LYS A 39 3.48 -12.49 10.87
CA LYS A 39 3.83 -12.79 12.27
C LYS A 39 4.35 -11.55 12.99
N ALA A 40 5.32 -10.84 12.43
CA ALA A 40 5.87 -9.61 12.99
C ALA A 40 4.80 -8.53 13.19
N SER A 41 3.88 -8.40 12.23
CA SER A 41 2.74 -7.48 12.34
C SER A 41 1.87 -7.78 13.56
N ARG A 42 1.51 -9.06 13.75
CA ARG A 42 0.69 -9.51 14.88
C ARG A 42 1.40 -9.41 16.22
N GLU A 43 2.66 -9.82 16.28
CA GLU A 43 3.39 -10.00 17.55
C GLU A 43 4.14 -8.75 18.01
N VAL A 44 4.45 -7.83 17.10
CA VAL A 44 5.23 -6.61 17.40
C VAL A 44 4.49 -5.36 16.95
N THR A 45 4.15 -5.22 15.67
CA THR A 45 3.63 -3.96 15.12
C THR A 45 2.31 -3.52 15.75
N ILE A 46 1.29 -4.40 15.78
CA ILE A 46 -0.03 -4.08 16.32
C ILE A 46 0.06 -3.79 17.84
N PRO A 47 0.73 -4.63 18.66
CA PRO A 47 0.96 -4.31 20.08
C PRO A 47 1.72 -2.99 20.29
N LEU A 48 2.76 -2.73 19.49
CA LEU A 48 3.52 -1.48 19.55
C LEU A 48 2.63 -0.27 19.22
N ALA A 49 1.82 -0.34 18.18
CA ALA A 49 0.94 0.75 17.78
C ALA A 49 -0.11 1.08 18.86
N PHE A 50 -0.72 0.06 19.49
CA PHE A 50 -1.59 0.29 20.65
C PHE A 50 -0.85 0.89 21.84
N SER A 51 0.33 0.37 22.16
CA SER A 51 1.19 0.91 23.23
C SER A 51 1.57 2.37 22.96
N LYS A 52 1.88 2.74 21.70
CA LYS A 52 2.19 4.11 21.32
C LYS A 52 0.97 5.02 21.31
N CYS A 53 -0.22 4.50 21.00
CA CYS A 53 -1.46 5.26 21.17
C CYS A 53 -1.69 5.66 22.63
N GLU A 54 -1.37 4.77 23.58
CA GLU A 54 -1.40 5.08 25.00
C GLU A 54 -0.30 6.08 25.39
N GLU A 55 0.96 5.77 25.07
CA GLU A 55 2.15 6.55 25.45
C GLU A 55 2.10 7.99 24.96
N THR A 56 1.59 8.21 23.74
CA THR A 56 1.58 9.53 23.08
C THR A 56 0.28 10.29 23.24
N GLY A 57 -0.61 9.83 24.13
CA GLY A 57 -1.84 10.54 24.50
C GLY A 57 -2.98 10.44 23.50
N ARG A 58 -2.95 9.50 22.54
CA ARG A 58 -4.07 9.29 21.61
C ARG A 58 -5.34 8.89 22.35
N TYR A 59 -5.24 8.01 23.34
CA TYR A 59 -6.38 7.66 24.20
C TYR A 59 -6.80 8.82 25.11
N GLU A 60 -5.83 9.55 25.65
CA GLU A 60 -6.07 10.71 26.50
C GLU A 60 -6.85 11.81 25.77
N ASN A 61 -6.66 11.99 24.46
CA ASN A 61 -7.46 12.92 23.66
C ASN A 61 -8.96 12.58 23.72
N PHE A 62 -9.33 11.30 23.66
CA PHE A 62 -10.72 10.87 23.82
C PHE A 62 -11.20 11.09 25.25
N VAL A 63 -10.40 10.79 26.28
CA VAL A 63 -10.74 11.05 27.69
C VAL A 63 -10.99 12.53 27.95
N LYS A 64 -10.17 13.43 27.41
CA LYS A 64 -10.37 14.89 27.51
C LYS A 64 -11.62 15.35 26.78
N ALA A 65 -11.95 14.74 25.65
CA ALA A 65 -13.19 15.02 24.93
C ALA A 65 -14.46 14.62 25.72
N THR A 66 -14.37 13.68 26.67
CA THR A 66 -15.50 13.35 27.56
C THR A 66 -15.67 14.35 28.72
N HIS A 67 -14.64 15.14 29.02
CA HIS A 67 -14.64 16.17 30.05
C HIS A 67 -14.17 17.53 29.50
N PRO A 68 -14.91 18.18 28.57
CA PRO A 68 -14.45 19.39 27.93
C PRO A 68 -14.06 20.48 28.93
N SER A 69 -12.90 21.11 28.71
CA SER A 69 -12.37 22.14 29.60
C SER A 69 -11.64 23.24 28.82
N ASP A 70 -11.90 24.49 29.21
CA ASP A 70 -11.20 25.66 28.67
C ASP A 70 -9.69 25.65 29.00
N GLU A 71 -9.28 24.88 30.01
CA GLU A 71 -7.88 24.78 30.47
C GLU A 71 -7.02 23.87 29.58
N TYR A 72 -7.63 23.01 28.75
CA TYR A 72 -6.87 22.13 27.88
C TYR A 72 -6.21 22.91 26.75
N LYS A 73 -4.88 22.79 26.65
CA LYS A 73 -4.15 23.16 25.44
C LYS A 73 -4.21 22.01 24.46
N VAL A 74 -4.96 22.19 23.37
CA VAL A 74 -5.06 21.20 22.30
C VAL A 74 -3.75 21.22 21.48
N GLY A 75 -3.01 20.11 21.52
CA GLY A 75 -1.77 19.93 20.77
C GLY A 75 -1.85 18.73 19.82
N GLY A 76 -0.70 18.21 19.40
CA GLY A 76 -0.65 17.08 18.46
C GLY A 76 -1.12 17.49 17.06
N PHE A 77 -1.73 16.55 16.34
CA PHE A 77 -2.37 16.79 15.06
C PHE A 77 -3.86 16.53 15.12
N SER A 78 -4.64 17.32 14.38
CA SER A 78 -6.10 17.14 14.22
C SER A 78 -6.55 15.72 13.81
N PHE A 79 -5.67 14.93 13.20
CA PHE A 79 -5.93 13.57 12.73
C PHE A 79 -5.36 12.47 13.64
N ASP A 80 -4.86 12.82 14.83
CA ASP A 80 -4.26 11.85 15.77
C ASP A 80 -5.25 10.74 16.19
N ASP A 81 -6.55 11.03 16.24
CA ASP A 81 -7.61 10.03 16.48
C ASP A 81 -7.50 8.83 15.51
N THR A 82 -7.04 9.07 14.28
CA THR A 82 -6.99 8.04 13.23
C THR A 82 -5.95 6.97 13.46
N ASP A 83 -4.94 7.23 14.29
CA ASP A 83 -3.95 6.21 14.66
C ASP A 83 -4.62 5.07 15.43
N VAL A 84 -5.58 5.40 16.30
CA VAL A 84 -6.39 4.42 17.03
C VAL A 84 -7.28 3.64 16.05
N TYR A 85 -7.98 4.35 15.17
CA TYR A 85 -8.92 3.71 14.22
C TYR A 85 -8.20 2.73 13.28
N LYS A 86 -7.07 3.13 12.70
CA LYS A 86 -6.25 2.28 11.82
C LYS A 86 -5.62 1.10 12.57
N THR A 87 -5.20 1.29 13.82
CA THR A 87 -4.65 0.19 14.62
C THR A 87 -5.73 -0.85 14.96
N ILE A 88 -6.94 -0.40 15.31
CA ILE A 88 -8.10 -1.28 15.48
C ILE A 88 -8.44 -2.00 14.16
N GLU A 89 -8.35 -1.32 13.02
CA GLU A 89 -8.56 -1.94 11.69
C GLU A 89 -7.61 -3.13 11.48
N GLY A 90 -6.30 -2.94 11.70
CA GLY A 90 -5.30 -3.99 11.57
C GLY A 90 -5.47 -5.14 12.56
N ALA A 91 -5.75 -4.80 13.82
CA ALA A 91 -6.05 -5.79 14.85
C ALA A 91 -7.30 -6.62 14.49
N SER A 92 -8.32 -6.00 13.90
CA SER A 92 -9.54 -6.67 13.45
C SER A 92 -9.29 -7.66 12.31
N TYR A 93 -8.42 -7.31 11.36
CA TYR A 93 -7.98 -8.26 10.32
C TYR A 93 -7.18 -9.42 10.93
N SER A 94 -6.28 -9.12 11.89
CA SER A 94 -5.53 -10.15 12.61
C SER A 94 -6.46 -11.15 13.33
N LEU A 95 -7.50 -10.66 14.04
CA LEU A 95 -8.47 -11.51 14.74
C LEU A 95 -9.20 -12.52 13.83
N GLN A 96 -9.41 -12.17 12.55
CA GLN A 96 -10.07 -13.07 11.58
C GLN A 96 -9.18 -14.22 11.11
N THR A 97 -7.86 -14.07 11.19
CA THR A 97 -6.89 -15.11 10.81
C THR A 97 -6.27 -15.82 12.01
N TYR A 98 -6.19 -15.13 13.15
CA TYR A 98 -5.65 -15.61 14.41
C TYR A 98 -6.48 -15.06 15.58
N PRO A 99 -7.53 -15.79 16.02
CA PRO A 99 -8.38 -15.36 17.11
C PRO A 99 -7.57 -15.14 18.41
N ASP A 100 -7.76 -13.98 19.04
CA ASP A 100 -7.14 -13.62 20.31
C ASP A 100 -8.16 -12.88 21.19
N LYS A 101 -8.67 -13.57 22.20
CA LYS A 101 -9.69 -13.03 23.09
C LYS A 101 -9.20 -11.83 23.89
N LYS A 102 -7.92 -11.79 24.28
CA LYS A 102 -7.37 -10.67 25.05
C LYS A 102 -7.26 -9.42 24.19
N LEU A 103 -6.85 -9.58 22.94
CA LEU A 103 -6.83 -8.49 21.97
C LEU A 103 -8.24 -7.95 21.70
N GLU A 104 -9.22 -8.83 21.52
CA GLU A 104 -10.62 -8.43 21.34
C GLU A 104 -11.17 -7.65 22.56
N GLU A 105 -10.95 -8.17 23.78
CA GLU A 105 -11.35 -7.51 25.04
C GLU A 105 -10.62 -6.16 25.25
N TYR A 106 -9.36 -6.05 24.82
CA TYR A 106 -8.61 -4.79 24.83
C TYR A 106 -9.22 -3.76 23.86
N ILE A 107 -9.53 -4.18 22.62
CA ILE A 107 -10.21 -3.29 21.66
C ILE A 107 -11.56 -2.84 22.20
N ASP A 108 -12.36 -3.75 22.78
CA ASP A 108 -13.63 -3.40 23.41
C ASP A 108 -13.44 -2.31 24.49
N SER A 109 -12.37 -2.40 25.29
CA SER A 109 -12.05 -1.42 26.32
C SER A 109 -11.65 -0.06 25.74
N VAL A 110 -10.87 -0.03 24.65
CA VAL A 110 -10.54 1.20 23.92
C VAL A 110 -11.81 1.85 23.34
N LEU A 111 -12.72 1.05 22.79
CA LEU A 111 -13.96 1.53 22.20
C LEU A 111 -14.93 2.16 23.22
N VAL A 112 -14.86 1.78 24.50
CA VAL A 112 -15.59 2.48 25.58
C VAL A 112 -15.16 3.94 25.66
N ILE A 113 -13.85 4.20 25.60
CA ILE A 113 -13.28 5.54 25.69
C ILE A 113 -13.65 6.35 24.42
N VAL A 114 -13.51 5.72 23.24
CA VAL A 114 -13.87 6.35 21.95
C VAL A 114 -15.36 6.71 21.91
N ALA A 115 -16.24 5.81 22.33
CA ALA A 115 -17.69 6.04 22.34
C ALA A 115 -18.08 7.20 23.26
N ALA A 116 -17.44 7.31 24.42
CA ALA A 116 -17.75 8.34 25.41
C ALA A 116 -17.35 9.76 24.93
N ALA A 117 -16.41 9.87 23.99
CA ALA A 117 -16.01 11.14 23.38
C ALA A 117 -16.96 11.62 22.27
N GLN A 118 -17.91 10.79 21.84
CA GLN A 118 -18.83 11.13 20.76
C GLN A 118 -19.96 12.03 21.27
N GLU A 119 -20.09 13.21 20.69
CA GLU A 119 -21.15 14.16 21.01
C GLU A 119 -22.55 13.59 20.73
N PRO A 120 -23.63 14.14 21.35
CA PRO A 120 -24.98 13.59 21.23
C PRO A 120 -25.46 13.42 19.78
N ASP A 121 -25.12 14.37 18.90
CA ASP A 121 -25.51 14.35 17.48
C ASP A 121 -24.64 13.44 16.60
N GLY A 122 -23.64 12.78 17.19
CA GLY A 122 -22.77 11.82 16.52
C GLY A 122 -21.40 12.36 16.12
N TYR A 123 -21.14 13.66 16.28
CA TYR A 123 -19.82 14.22 16.00
C TYR A 123 -18.75 13.60 16.92
N LEU A 124 -17.68 13.07 16.32
CA LEU A 124 -16.56 12.47 17.05
C LEU A 124 -15.25 12.95 16.43
N TYR A 125 -14.67 13.96 17.08
CA TYR A 125 -13.43 14.59 16.69
C TYR A 125 -12.83 15.31 17.91
N THR A 126 -11.81 14.71 18.50
CA THR A 126 -11.33 15.11 19.84
C THR A 126 -10.73 16.51 19.83
N ALA A 127 -10.04 16.87 18.75
CA ALA A 127 -9.34 18.15 18.56
C ALA A 127 -10.24 19.40 18.61
N ARG A 128 -11.57 19.22 18.51
CA ARG A 128 -12.56 20.25 18.85
C ARG A 128 -13.25 19.98 20.18
N THR A 129 -13.72 18.74 20.36
CA THR A 129 -14.63 18.38 21.46
C THR A 129 -14.00 18.61 22.83
N MET A 130 -12.69 18.39 22.98
CA MET A 130 -12.01 18.57 24.26
C MET A 130 -11.95 20.03 24.74
N ASN A 131 -11.89 20.99 23.83
CA ASN A 131 -11.92 22.41 24.14
C ASN A 131 -12.56 23.19 22.99
N PRO A 132 -13.90 23.30 22.95
CA PRO A 132 -14.59 23.95 21.83
C PRO A 132 -14.37 25.46 21.78
N LYS A 133 -13.90 26.11 22.87
CA LYS A 133 -13.55 27.54 22.86
C LYS A 133 -12.16 27.79 22.26
N HIS A 134 -11.24 26.86 22.47
CA HIS A 134 -9.88 26.90 21.94
C HIS A 134 -9.54 25.55 21.29
N PRO A 135 -10.19 25.21 20.16
CA PRO A 135 -9.92 23.95 19.48
C PRO A 135 -8.52 23.96 18.86
N HIS A 136 -8.07 22.83 18.34
CA HIS A 136 -6.82 22.75 17.59
C HIS A 136 -6.79 23.81 16.46
N ASP A 137 -5.63 24.42 16.21
CA ASP A 137 -5.50 25.55 15.27
C ASP A 137 -6.01 25.23 13.86
N TRP A 138 -5.84 23.99 13.41
CA TRP A 138 -6.35 23.52 12.11
C TRP A 138 -7.85 23.18 12.06
N SER A 139 -8.54 23.12 13.20
CA SER A 139 -9.97 22.83 13.26
C SER A 139 -10.83 24.04 12.90
N GLY A 140 -10.32 25.25 13.11
CA GLY A 140 -11.07 26.49 12.95
C GLY A 140 -12.18 26.68 13.99
N PRO A 141 -12.83 27.86 13.97
CA PRO A 141 -13.78 28.27 15.02
C PRO A 141 -15.06 27.43 15.04
N ASP A 142 -15.52 26.95 13.89
CA ASP A 142 -16.77 26.20 13.75
C ASP A 142 -16.53 24.83 13.13
N ARG A 143 -17.42 23.87 13.40
CA ARG A 143 -17.39 22.58 12.70
C ARG A 143 -17.38 22.80 11.19
N TRP A 144 -16.55 22.02 10.50
CA TRP A 144 -16.42 21.99 9.05
C TRP A 144 -15.86 23.26 8.40
N SER A 145 -15.53 24.32 9.15
CA SER A 145 -15.05 25.57 8.54
C SER A 145 -13.71 25.40 7.84
N GLU A 146 -12.86 24.52 8.38
CA GLU A 146 -11.50 24.26 7.89
C GLU A 146 -11.35 22.84 7.29
N VAL A 147 -12.46 22.19 6.91
CA VAL A 147 -12.43 20.80 6.44
C VAL A 147 -11.79 20.62 5.08
N GLU A 148 -11.89 21.62 4.21
CA GLU A 148 -11.14 21.68 2.94
C GLU A 148 -9.68 22.07 3.16
N ASN A 149 -9.32 22.49 4.38
CA ASN A 149 -7.99 22.81 4.84
C ASN A 149 -7.34 21.62 5.53
N LEU A 150 -7.06 21.74 6.82
CA LEU A 150 -6.30 20.75 7.58
C LEU A 150 -7.08 20.28 8.82
N SER A 151 -8.40 20.51 8.91
CA SER A 151 -9.15 20.00 10.07
C SER A 151 -9.20 18.47 10.09
N HIS A 152 -9.12 17.82 8.93
CA HIS A 152 -9.19 16.36 8.78
C HIS A 152 -10.49 15.73 9.32
N GLU A 153 -11.56 16.49 9.55
CA GLU A 153 -12.81 15.95 10.09
C GLU A 153 -13.37 14.79 9.25
N PHE A 154 -13.35 14.89 7.91
CA PHE A 154 -13.77 13.81 7.02
C PHE A 154 -12.72 12.70 6.84
N TYR A 155 -11.43 13.00 7.06
CA TYR A 155 -10.37 11.99 7.09
C TYR A 155 -10.51 11.09 8.33
N ASN A 156 -10.82 11.69 9.48
CA ASN A 156 -11.13 10.98 10.71
C ASN A 156 -12.37 10.10 10.53
N LEU A 157 -13.42 10.60 9.86
CA LEU A 157 -14.59 9.78 9.50
C LEU A 157 -14.18 8.57 8.65
N GLY A 158 -13.40 8.78 7.60
CA GLY A 158 -13.01 7.71 6.68
C GLY A 158 -12.29 6.56 7.40
N HIS A 159 -11.27 6.87 8.19
CA HIS A 159 -10.54 5.84 8.94
C HIS A 159 -11.37 5.20 10.06
N MET A 160 -12.24 5.96 10.72
CA MET A 160 -13.18 5.41 11.70
C MET A 160 -14.10 4.37 11.07
N VAL A 161 -14.65 4.68 9.91
CA VAL A 161 -15.52 3.78 9.16
C VAL A 161 -14.78 2.52 8.71
N GLU A 162 -13.56 2.64 8.17
CA GLU A 162 -12.77 1.48 7.75
C GLU A 162 -12.45 0.54 8.93
N GLY A 163 -12.01 1.11 10.06
CA GLY A 163 -11.76 0.35 11.29
C GLY A 163 -13.01 -0.30 11.87
N ALA A 164 -14.13 0.42 11.88
CA ALA A 164 -15.39 -0.07 12.41
C ALA A 164 -15.99 -1.20 11.57
N VAL A 165 -15.92 -1.11 10.24
CA VAL A 165 -16.35 -2.19 9.35
C VAL A 165 -15.48 -3.43 9.54
N ALA A 166 -14.16 -3.27 9.62
CA ALA A 166 -13.24 -4.39 9.86
C ALA A 166 -13.55 -5.09 11.19
N TYR A 167 -13.79 -4.32 12.26
CA TYR A 167 -14.12 -4.86 13.57
C TYR A 167 -15.46 -5.60 13.60
N TYR A 168 -16.48 -5.05 12.95
CA TYR A 168 -17.77 -5.73 12.80
C TYR A 168 -17.64 -7.06 12.04
N GLN A 169 -16.86 -7.08 10.95
CA GLN A 169 -16.60 -8.31 10.20
C GLN A 169 -15.84 -9.36 11.02
N ALA A 170 -14.94 -8.91 11.90
CA ALA A 170 -14.13 -9.78 12.75
C ALA A 170 -14.92 -10.42 13.90
N THR A 171 -15.83 -9.66 14.52
CA THR A 171 -16.44 -10.04 15.81
C THR A 171 -17.96 -10.24 15.74
N GLY A 172 -18.61 -9.70 14.72
CA GLY A 172 -20.07 -9.56 14.66
C GLY A 172 -20.64 -8.51 15.62
N LYS A 173 -19.81 -7.83 16.42
CA LYS A 173 -20.23 -6.78 17.37
C LYS A 173 -20.36 -5.43 16.68
N ARG A 174 -21.30 -4.61 17.16
CA ARG A 174 -21.63 -3.30 16.57
C ARG A 174 -21.11 -2.11 17.36
N ASN A 175 -20.44 -2.31 18.48
CA ASN A 175 -19.95 -1.24 19.35
C ASN A 175 -19.02 -0.24 18.64
N PHE A 176 -18.23 -0.65 17.63
CA PHE A 176 -17.51 0.32 16.78
C PHE A 176 -18.35 0.79 15.59
N LEU A 177 -19.09 -0.12 14.94
CA LEU A 177 -19.92 0.18 13.78
C LEU A 177 -20.95 1.28 14.05
N ASP A 178 -21.61 1.22 15.20
CA ASP A 178 -22.64 2.19 15.59
C ASP A 178 -22.03 3.58 15.89
N ILE A 179 -20.80 3.65 16.41
CA ILE A 179 -20.06 4.92 16.56
C ILE A 179 -19.81 5.54 15.18
N ALA A 180 -19.29 4.74 14.24
CA ALA A 180 -19.00 5.21 12.88
C ALA A 180 -20.28 5.64 12.13
N ILE A 181 -21.37 4.89 12.28
CA ILE A 181 -22.69 5.25 11.73
C ILE A 181 -23.16 6.60 12.25
N ARG A 182 -23.07 6.85 13.56
CA ARG A 182 -23.49 8.13 14.15
C ARG A 182 -22.67 9.31 13.60
N TYR A 183 -21.36 9.13 13.43
CA TYR A 183 -20.53 10.19 12.86
C TYR A 183 -20.78 10.39 11.35
N ALA A 184 -20.97 9.31 10.59
CA ALA A 184 -21.37 9.38 9.20
C ALA A 184 -22.73 10.08 9.03
N ASP A 185 -23.71 9.79 9.88
CA ASP A 185 -25.03 10.43 9.89
C ASP A 185 -24.94 11.92 10.24
N CYS A 186 -24.10 12.29 11.21
CA CYS A 186 -23.78 13.68 11.52
C CYS A 186 -23.24 14.41 10.27
N VAL A 187 -22.31 13.81 9.54
CA VAL A 187 -21.77 14.39 8.30
C VAL A 187 -22.85 14.49 7.22
N CYS A 188 -23.56 13.39 6.92
CA CYS A 188 -24.61 13.37 5.87
C CYS A 188 -25.74 14.37 6.14
N LYS A 189 -26.07 14.63 7.42
CA LYS A 189 -27.08 15.63 7.80
C LYS A 189 -26.60 17.05 7.53
N ASN A 190 -25.34 17.36 7.80
CA ASN A 190 -24.83 18.73 7.77
C ASN A 190 -24.15 19.12 6.46
N ILE A 191 -23.74 18.15 5.63
CA ILE A 191 -22.87 18.37 4.47
C ILE A 191 -23.54 17.84 3.20
N GLY A 192 -23.75 18.70 2.21
CA GLY A 192 -24.44 18.35 0.97
C GLY A 192 -24.96 19.57 0.22
N GLU A 193 -25.87 19.34 -0.73
CA GLU A 193 -26.51 20.38 -1.56
C GLU A 193 -27.86 20.88 -0.98
N GLY A 194 -28.34 20.27 0.10
CA GLY A 194 -29.66 20.55 0.67
C GLY A 194 -29.75 21.87 1.47
N PRO A 195 -30.96 22.42 1.68
CA PRO A 195 -31.14 23.61 2.49
C PRO A 195 -30.57 23.45 3.90
N GLY A 196 -29.73 24.41 4.33
CA GLY A 196 -29.07 24.39 5.65
C GLY A 196 -27.82 23.53 5.74
N GLN A 197 -27.46 22.80 4.67
CA GLN A 197 -26.19 22.07 4.60
C GLN A 197 -25.04 22.97 4.14
N LYS A 198 -23.81 22.64 4.56
CA LYS A 198 -22.59 23.25 4.04
C LYS A 198 -22.10 22.46 2.83
N ARG A 199 -21.81 23.15 1.73
CA ARG A 199 -21.23 22.57 0.53
C ARG A 199 -19.70 22.56 0.62
N VAL A 200 -19.16 21.56 1.31
CA VAL A 200 -17.71 21.39 1.52
C VAL A 200 -17.27 19.94 1.25
N ILE A 201 -16.01 19.75 0.89
CA ILE A 201 -15.41 18.45 0.54
C ILE A 201 -14.26 18.05 1.48
N PRO A 202 -13.77 16.80 1.43
CA PRO A 202 -12.58 16.41 2.20
C PRO A 202 -11.33 17.20 1.80
N GLY A 203 -10.67 17.85 2.75
CA GLY A 203 -9.32 18.38 2.57
C GLY A 203 -8.27 17.28 2.41
N HIS A 204 -8.54 16.09 2.94
CA HIS A 204 -7.76 14.86 2.73
C HIS A 204 -8.74 13.70 2.42
N GLN A 205 -8.69 13.20 1.19
CA GLN A 205 -9.58 12.17 0.68
C GLN A 205 -9.36 10.80 1.34
N ILE A 206 -10.44 10.09 1.61
CA ILE A 206 -10.52 8.71 2.15
C ILE A 206 -11.98 8.39 2.47
N ALA A 207 -12.75 9.42 2.89
CA ALA A 207 -14.17 9.31 3.24
C ALA A 207 -14.98 8.70 2.10
N GLU A 208 -14.60 8.99 0.86
CA GLU A 208 -15.29 8.53 -0.34
C GLU A 208 -15.27 6.98 -0.45
N MET A 209 -14.10 6.35 -0.37
CA MET A 209 -14.01 4.88 -0.36
C MET A 209 -14.59 4.25 0.91
N ALA A 210 -14.39 4.90 2.06
CA ALA A 210 -14.89 4.40 3.33
C ALA A 210 -16.43 4.40 3.37
N LEU A 211 -17.09 5.46 2.88
CA LEU A 211 -18.54 5.55 2.84
C LEU A 211 -19.18 4.56 1.86
N VAL A 212 -18.52 4.25 0.73
CA VAL A 212 -18.94 3.12 -0.12
C VAL A 212 -18.87 1.81 0.67
N ARG A 213 -17.80 1.59 1.44
CA ARG A 213 -17.66 0.40 2.30
C ARG A 213 -18.69 0.36 3.43
N LEU A 214 -19.09 1.50 4.00
CA LEU A 214 -20.18 1.56 4.98
C LEU A 214 -21.53 1.21 4.35
N TYR A 215 -21.79 1.71 3.13
CA TYR A 215 -22.98 1.35 2.37
C TYR A 215 -23.07 -0.16 2.11
N THR A 216 -21.97 -0.82 1.73
CA THR A 216 -22.02 -2.27 1.44
C THR A 216 -22.35 -3.12 2.66
N VAL A 217 -22.04 -2.65 3.87
CA VAL A 217 -22.34 -3.36 5.13
C VAL A 217 -23.72 -3.00 5.69
N THR A 218 -24.16 -1.75 5.53
CA THR A 218 -25.41 -1.25 6.13
C THR A 218 -26.62 -1.32 5.20
N GLY A 219 -26.39 -1.23 3.89
CA GLY A 219 -27.43 -1.04 2.88
C GLY A 219 -28.02 0.38 2.83
N ASP A 220 -27.53 1.32 3.64
CA ASP A 220 -28.06 2.68 3.67
C ASP A 220 -27.44 3.54 2.57
N LYS A 221 -28.24 3.79 1.52
CA LYS A 221 -27.80 4.47 0.29
C LYS A 221 -27.29 5.90 0.54
N LYS A 222 -27.68 6.55 1.64
CA LYS A 222 -27.22 7.93 1.94
C LYS A 222 -25.69 8.01 2.02
N TYR A 223 -25.01 6.94 2.46
CA TYR A 223 -23.55 6.92 2.52
C TYR A 223 -22.91 6.86 1.13
N LEU A 224 -23.50 6.08 0.20
CA LEU A 224 -23.06 6.07 -1.19
C LEU A 224 -23.31 7.44 -1.86
N ASP A 225 -24.45 8.06 -1.58
CA ASP A 225 -24.80 9.38 -2.11
C ASP A 225 -23.84 10.46 -1.58
N GLN A 226 -23.46 10.38 -0.31
CA GLN A 226 -22.45 11.27 0.29
C GLN A 226 -21.06 11.06 -0.32
N ALA A 227 -20.64 9.81 -0.56
CA ALA A 227 -19.38 9.49 -1.22
C ALA A 227 -19.32 10.10 -2.63
N LYS A 228 -20.43 9.96 -3.40
CA LYS A 228 -20.55 10.53 -4.74
C LYS A 228 -20.53 12.07 -4.69
N PHE A 229 -21.26 12.68 -3.76
CA PHE A 229 -21.25 14.13 -3.55
C PHE A 229 -19.83 14.67 -3.32
N PHE A 230 -19.05 14.02 -2.44
CA PHE A 230 -17.68 14.46 -2.17
C PHE A 230 -16.77 14.43 -3.40
N LEU A 231 -16.91 13.44 -4.27
CA LEU A 231 -16.17 13.37 -5.53
C LEU A 231 -16.66 14.43 -6.53
N ASP A 232 -17.97 14.56 -6.72
CA ASP A 232 -18.56 15.44 -7.73
C ASP A 232 -18.41 16.93 -7.39
N ALA A 233 -18.47 17.27 -6.11
CA ALA A 233 -18.29 18.64 -5.66
C ALA A 233 -16.82 19.08 -5.72
N ARG A 234 -15.86 18.15 -5.70
CA ARG A 234 -14.42 18.49 -5.77
C ARG A 234 -14.09 19.16 -7.09
N GLY A 235 -13.38 20.30 -7.02
CA GLY A 235 -13.13 21.15 -8.19
C GLY A 235 -14.14 22.28 -8.40
N THR A 236 -15.23 22.27 -7.63
CA THR A 236 -16.33 23.23 -7.78
C THR A 236 -16.60 24.04 -6.51
N THR A 237 -15.87 23.79 -5.42
CA THR A 237 -15.91 24.60 -4.19
C THR A 237 -15.02 25.85 -4.33
N ALA A 238 -15.01 26.70 -3.29
CA ALA A 238 -14.19 27.91 -3.30
C ALA A 238 -12.68 27.59 -3.31
N ARG A 239 -12.25 26.49 -2.68
CA ARG A 239 -10.85 26.09 -2.64
C ARG A 239 -10.48 25.24 -3.86
N LYS A 240 -9.70 25.83 -4.77
CA LYS A 240 -9.11 25.14 -5.92
C LYS A 240 -7.61 25.04 -5.77
N ASP A 241 -7.12 23.89 -5.36
CA ASP A 241 -5.73 23.68 -4.99
C ASP A 241 -5.25 22.32 -5.50
N ILE A 242 -4.02 22.30 -6.01
CA ILE A 242 -3.38 21.09 -6.50
C ILE A 242 -3.08 20.13 -5.34
N TYR A 243 -2.72 20.65 -4.16
CA TYR A 243 -2.31 19.87 -3.00
C TYR A 243 -3.36 18.83 -2.56
N LEU A 244 -4.65 19.19 -2.61
CA LEU A 244 -5.79 18.31 -2.32
C LEU A 244 -6.59 17.91 -3.58
N GLN A 245 -5.96 18.00 -4.76
CA GLN A 245 -6.56 17.59 -6.03
C GLN A 245 -7.94 18.24 -6.28
N SER A 246 -8.15 19.48 -5.85
CA SER A 246 -9.37 20.27 -6.09
C SER A 246 -9.18 21.35 -7.16
N HIS A 247 -8.03 21.38 -7.83
CA HIS A 247 -7.73 22.30 -8.93
C HIS A 247 -8.69 22.16 -10.14
N LYS A 248 -9.29 20.98 -10.32
CA LYS A 248 -10.27 20.67 -11.38
C LYS A 248 -11.34 19.68 -10.87
N PRO A 249 -12.52 19.63 -11.50
CA PRO A 249 -13.45 18.51 -11.34
C PRO A 249 -12.74 17.17 -11.52
N VAL A 250 -13.05 16.18 -10.69
CA VAL A 250 -12.31 14.90 -10.68
C VAL A 250 -12.35 14.17 -12.03
N LEU A 251 -13.43 14.34 -12.79
CA LEU A 251 -13.61 13.76 -14.12
C LEU A 251 -12.75 14.43 -15.21
N GLU A 252 -12.22 15.62 -14.95
CA GLU A 252 -11.38 16.41 -15.85
C GLU A 252 -9.88 16.31 -15.50
N GLN A 253 -9.53 15.53 -14.48
CA GLN A 253 -8.14 15.31 -14.09
C GLN A 253 -7.51 14.23 -14.96
N GLU A 254 -6.28 14.50 -15.41
CA GLU A 254 -5.55 13.61 -16.33
C GLU A 254 -4.14 13.27 -15.84
N GLU A 255 -3.63 13.97 -14.82
CA GLU A 255 -2.31 13.76 -14.25
C GLU A 255 -2.37 13.64 -12.72
N ALA A 256 -1.43 12.88 -12.15
CA ALA A 256 -1.27 12.82 -10.70
C ALA A 256 -0.49 14.03 -10.20
N VAL A 257 -1.09 14.80 -9.30
CA VAL A 257 -0.54 16.05 -8.77
C VAL A 257 -0.82 16.20 -7.28
N GLY A 258 -0.07 17.08 -6.60
CA GLY A 258 -0.25 17.35 -5.18
C GLY A 258 0.14 16.18 -4.29
N HIS A 259 -0.40 16.16 -3.06
CA HIS A 259 -0.05 15.19 -2.03
C HIS A 259 -0.33 13.74 -2.47
N ALA A 260 0.65 12.85 -2.38
CA ALA A 260 0.59 11.52 -2.98
C ALA A 260 -0.47 10.59 -2.32
N VAL A 261 -0.60 10.61 -0.99
CA VAL A 261 -1.64 9.83 -0.27
C VAL A 261 -3.05 10.28 -0.61
N ARG A 262 -3.33 11.60 -0.52
CA ARG A 262 -4.63 12.19 -0.88
C ARG A 262 -5.07 11.73 -2.28
N ALA A 263 -4.15 11.83 -3.24
CA ALA A 263 -4.36 11.36 -4.61
C ALA A 263 -4.69 9.86 -4.66
N GLY A 264 -3.84 8.98 -4.11
CA GLY A 264 -4.07 7.53 -4.13
C GLY A 264 -5.40 7.09 -3.48
N TYR A 265 -5.78 7.74 -2.37
CA TYR A 265 -7.06 7.48 -1.69
C TYR A 265 -8.25 8.01 -2.49
N MET A 266 -8.15 9.20 -3.09
CA MET A 266 -9.19 9.72 -3.97
C MET A 266 -9.43 8.83 -5.18
N TYR A 267 -8.37 8.40 -5.86
CA TYR A 267 -8.50 7.54 -7.04
C TYR A 267 -9.11 6.18 -6.68
N SER A 268 -8.82 5.67 -5.48
CA SER A 268 -9.46 4.46 -4.94
C SER A 268 -10.95 4.68 -4.69
N GLY A 269 -11.34 5.81 -4.10
CA GLY A 269 -12.74 6.21 -3.93
C GLY A 269 -13.49 6.41 -5.24
N MET A 270 -12.84 6.99 -6.25
CA MET A 270 -13.38 7.13 -7.60
C MET A 270 -13.68 5.76 -8.22
N ALA A 271 -12.77 4.79 -8.08
CA ALA A 271 -12.99 3.43 -8.57
C ALA A 271 -14.15 2.72 -7.84
N ASP A 272 -14.24 2.87 -6.51
CA ASP A 272 -15.31 2.27 -5.71
C ASP A 272 -16.69 2.83 -6.09
N VAL A 273 -16.82 4.16 -6.23
CA VAL A 273 -18.06 4.82 -6.69
C VAL A 273 -18.39 4.41 -8.13
N ALA A 274 -17.40 4.35 -9.02
CA ALA A 274 -17.61 3.93 -10.41
C ALA A 274 -18.18 2.51 -10.50
N ALA A 275 -17.57 1.56 -9.79
CA ALA A 275 -17.96 0.16 -9.81
C ALA A 275 -19.40 -0.02 -9.30
N ILE A 276 -19.72 0.57 -8.15
CA ILE A 276 -21.00 0.33 -7.49
C ILE A 276 -22.18 1.09 -8.12
N THR A 277 -21.91 2.19 -8.84
CA THR A 277 -22.93 2.97 -9.56
C THR A 277 -23.02 2.66 -11.05
N GLY A 278 -22.03 1.96 -11.61
CA GLY A 278 -21.90 1.72 -13.05
C GLY A 278 -21.45 2.96 -13.85
N ASP A 279 -20.93 3.99 -13.18
CA ASP A 279 -20.51 5.24 -13.84
C ASP A 279 -19.06 5.14 -14.36
N SER A 280 -18.93 4.85 -15.66
CA SER A 280 -17.63 4.74 -16.32
C SER A 280 -16.85 6.07 -16.46
N SER A 281 -17.45 7.23 -16.17
CA SER A 281 -16.77 8.52 -16.33
C SER A 281 -15.57 8.67 -15.39
N TYR A 282 -15.69 8.23 -14.13
CA TYR A 282 -14.57 8.20 -13.19
C TYR A 282 -13.44 7.27 -13.67
N ILE A 283 -13.79 6.12 -14.26
CA ILE A 283 -12.81 5.13 -14.76
C ILE A 283 -11.90 5.77 -15.81
N LYS A 284 -12.48 6.54 -16.74
CA LYS A 284 -11.71 7.23 -17.79
C LYS A 284 -10.70 8.23 -17.22
N ALA A 285 -11.04 8.93 -16.14
CA ALA A 285 -10.14 9.86 -15.47
C ALA A 285 -9.00 9.11 -14.74
N ILE A 286 -9.33 8.10 -13.94
CA ILE A 286 -8.30 7.33 -13.21
C ILE A 286 -7.38 6.53 -14.15
N ASP A 287 -7.86 6.09 -15.32
CA ASP A 287 -7.01 5.44 -16.32
C ASP A 287 -5.92 6.39 -16.85
N LYS A 288 -6.29 7.63 -17.23
CA LYS A 288 -5.33 8.66 -17.66
C LYS A 288 -4.34 9.02 -16.56
N ILE A 289 -4.84 9.19 -15.33
CA ILE A 289 -4.00 9.49 -14.17
C ILE A 289 -3.03 8.35 -13.88
N TRP A 290 -3.49 7.11 -13.98
CA TRP A 290 -2.63 5.92 -13.81
C TRP A 290 -1.53 5.85 -14.88
N GLU A 291 -1.87 6.13 -16.14
CA GLU A 291 -0.90 6.23 -17.23
C GLU A 291 0.15 7.34 -16.98
N ASN A 292 -0.27 8.47 -16.40
CA ASN A 292 0.65 9.51 -15.96
C ASN A 292 1.58 9.02 -14.83
N ILE A 293 1.05 8.38 -13.78
CA ILE A 293 1.84 7.84 -12.67
C ILE A 293 2.88 6.85 -13.20
N VAL A 294 2.44 5.80 -13.89
CA VAL A 294 3.32 4.69 -14.29
C VAL A 294 4.25 5.07 -15.43
N GLY A 295 3.85 6.02 -16.28
CA GLY A 295 4.67 6.50 -17.39
C GLY A 295 5.65 7.61 -17.04
N LYS A 296 5.43 8.35 -15.94
CA LYS A 296 6.18 9.60 -15.70
C LYS A 296 6.55 9.89 -14.25
N LYS A 297 5.89 9.29 -13.25
CA LYS A 297 5.97 9.75 -11.84
C LYS A 297 6.11 8.65 -10.78
N ILE A 298 6.38 7.41 -11.19
CA ILE A 298 6.63 6.29 -10.26
C ILE A 298 8.12 5.97 -10.21
N TYR A 299 8.65 5.73 -9.01
CA TYR A 299 10.03 5.29 -8.83
C TYR A 299 10.21 3.81 -9.16
N ILE A 300 11.45 3.37 -9.41
CA ILE A 300 11.75 1.95 -9.68
C ILE A 300 11.36 1.02 -8.51
N THR A 301 11.29 1.54 -7.28
CA THR A 301 10.80 0.81 -6.10
C THR A 301 9.26 0.74 -6.02
N GLY A 302 8.54 1.33 -6.99
CA GLY A 302 7.09 1.48 -6.96
C GLY A 302 6.59 2.55 -5.97
N GLY A 303 7.49 3.32 -5.36
CA GLY A 303 7.14 4.49 -4.55
C GLY A 303 6.60 5.64 -5.41
N ILE A 304 5.76 6.48 -4.79
CA ILE A 304 5.20 7.69 -5.40
C ILE A 304 5.32 8.88 -4.44
N GLY A 305 5.60 10.07 -4.99
CA GLY A 305 5.86 11.30 -4.24
C GLY A 305 7.34 11.68 -4.30
N ALA A 306 7.66 12.72 -5.05
CA ALA A 306 9.04 13.12 -5.33
C ALA A 306 9.55 14.22 -4.39
N ARG A 307 8.64 15.00 -3.78
CA ARG A 307 8.97 16.23 -3.05
C ARG A 307 8.55 16.14 -1.59
N HIS A 308 9.45 16.48 -0.67
CA HIS A 308 9.11 16.73 0.74
C HIS A 308 8.11 17.87 0.89
N ALA A 309 8.26 18.93 0.09
CA ALA A 309 7.31 20.02 0.05
C ALA A 309 5.95 19.51 -0.43
N GLY A 310 4.96 19.53 0.46
CA GLY A 310 3.61 19.05 0.20
C GLY A 310 3.47 17.51 0.10
N GLU A 311 4.52 16.75 0.40
CA GLU A 311 4.50 15.27 0.35
C GLU A 311 3.98 14.77 -1.00
N ALA A 312 4.49 15.41 -2.07
CA ALA A 312 3.75 15.56 -3.31
C ALA A 312 4.41 14.85 -4.50
N PHE A 313 3.57 14.54 -5.49
CA PHE A 313 4.04 14.31 -6.85
C PHE A 313 4.84 15.51 -7.36
N GLY A 314 5.94 15.23 -8.03
CA GLY A 314 6.69 16.21 -8.81
C GLY A 314 6.11 16.41 -10.21
N ASP A 315 6.90 17.09 -11.03
CA ASP A 315 6.66 17.21 -12.46
C ASP A 315 6.91 15.86 -13.16
N ASN A 316 6.45 15.74 -14.41
CA ASN A 316 6.70 14.55 -15.20
C ASN A 316 8.22 14.30 -15.33
N TYR A 317 8.66 13.07 -15.01
CA TYR A 317 10.05 12.62 -14.99
C TYR A 317 10.95 13.24 -13.90
N GLU A 318 10.38 13.97 -12.94
CA GLU A 318 11.10 14.42 -11.75
C GLU A 318 11.12 13.32 -10.69
N LEU A 319 12.23 12.56 -10.66
CA LEU A 319 12.42 11.43 -9.76
C LEU A 319 13.80 11.51 -9.05
N PRO A 320 14.06 12.54 -8.21
CA PRO A 320 15.32 12.63 -7.46
C PRO A 320 15.45 11.48 -6.46
N ASN A 321 16.66 10.94 -6.25
CA ASN A 321 16.86 9.74 -5.43
C ASN A 321 17.05 10.02 -3.94
N LEU A 322 17.92 10.96 -3.58
CA LEU A 322 18.23 11.33 -2.18
C LEU A 322 17.06 12.06 -1.50
N THR A 323 16.38 12.95 -2.24
CA THR A 323 15.26 13.76 -1.73
C THR A 323 13.89 13.20 -2.10
N ALA A 324 13.84 11.94 -2.55
CA ALA A 324 12.59 11.24 -2.81
C ALA A 324 11.75 11.15 -1.53
N TYR A 325 10.47 11.52 -1.62
CA TYR A 325 9.56 11.39 -0.49
C TYR A 325 9.08 9.95 -0.35
N ASN A 326 8.37 9.42 -1.34
CA ASN A 326 7.93 8.02 -1.38
C ASN A 326 7.37 7.53 -0.04
N GLU A 327 6.36 8.24 0.46
CA GLU A 327 5.76 7.93 1.75
C GLU A 327 5.25 6.48 1.78
N THR A 328 5.47 5.77 2.89
CA THR A 328 4.92 4.43 3.09
C THR A 328 3.38 4.39 2.91
N CYS A 329 2.67 5.42 3.39
CA CYS A 329 1.23 5.54 3.14
C CYS A 329 0.88 5.69 1.66
N ALA A 330 1.70 6.37 0.88
CA ALA A 330 1.48 6.57 -0.55
C ALA A 330 1.73 5.27 -1.32
N ALA A 331 2.70 4.46 -0.90
CA ALA A 331 2.88 3.09 -1.41
C ALA A 331 1.64 2.21 -1.12
N ILE A 332 1.08 2.27 0.09
CA ILE A 332 -0.19 1.58 0.43
C ILE A 332 -1.35 2.09 -0.45
N GLY A 333 -1.49 3.41 -0.62
CA GLY A 333 -2.49 4.00 -1.51
C GLY A 333 -2.32 3.57 -2.96
N ASN A 334 -1.09 3.41 -3.44
CA ASN A 334 -0.79 2.91 -4.79
C ASN A 334 -1.20 1.44 -4.95
N VAL A 335 -1.03 0.61 -3.91
CA VAL A 335 -1.54 -0.77 -3.90
C VAL A 335 -3.07 -0.77 -3.98
N TYR A 336 -3.75 0.07 -3.20
CA TYR A 336 -5.22 0.18 -3.22
C TYR A 336 -5.76 0.59 -4.59
N MET A 337 -5.12 1.56 -5.23
CA MET A 337 -5.48 2.04 -6.56
C MET A 337 -5.30 0.93 -7.61
N ASN A 338 -4.13 0.29 -7.64
CA ASN A 338 -3.82 -0.74 -8.65
C ASN A 338 -4.68 -2.00 -8.47
N TYR A 339 -4.98 -2.39 -7.23
CA TYR A 339 -5.88 -3.51 -6.99
C TYR A 339 -7.29 -3.24 -7.55
N ARG A 340 -7.84 -2.04 -7.32
CA ARG A 340 -9.15 -1.65 -7.85
C ARG A 340 -9.16 -1.53 -9.37
N LEU A 341 -8.10 -1.00 -9.97
CA LEU A 341 -7.95 -1.01 -11.43
C LEU A 341 -7.87 -2.43 -12.00
N PHE A 342 -7.21 -3.36 -11.31
CA PHE A 342 -7.29 -4.77 -11.66
C PHE A 342 -8.73 -5.29 -11.58
N LEU A 343 -9.48 -4.99 -10.51
CA LEU A 343 -10.86 -5.46 -10.38
C LEU A 343 -11.78 -4.91 -11.49
N LEU A 344 -11.53 -3.69 -11.98
CA LEU A 344 -12.27 -3.09 -13.10
C LEU A 344 -11.89 -3.73 -14.44
N HIS A 345 -10.59 -3.94 -14.67
CA HIS A 345 -10.07 -4.20 -16.02
C HIS A 345 -9.65 -5.65 -16.28
N GLY A 346 -9.33 -6.42 -15.25
CA GLY A 346 -8.81 -7.78 -15.34
C GLY A 346 -7.49 -7.88 -16.10
N ASP A 347 -6.63 -6.85 -15.99
CA ASP A 347 -5.33 -6.79 -16.65
C ASP A 347 -4.19 -6.94 -15.64
N SER A 348 -3.23 -7.81 -15.95
CA SER A 348 -2.14 -8.12 -15.04
C SER A 348 -1.16 -6.97 -14.87
N LYS A 349 -1.14 -5.98 -15.78
CA LYS A 349 -0.24 -4.83 -15.70
C LYS A 349 -0.41 -4.02 -14.39
N TYR A 350 -1.63 -3.99 -13.85
CA TYR A 350 -1.90 -3.36 -12.56
C TYR A 350 -1.27 -4.17 -11.41
N PHE A 351 -1.24 -5.49 -11.53
CA PHE A 351 -0.53 -6.34 -10.57
C PHE A 351 0.99 -6.30 -10.73
N ASP A 352 1.52 -6.00 -11.92
CA ASP A 352 2.96 -5.75 -12.09
C ASP A 352 3.40 -4.48 -11.32
N VAL A 353 2.58 -3.42 -11.36
CA VAL A 353 2.79 -2.20 -10.54
C VAL A 353 2.60 -2.50 -9.05
N LEU A 354 1.53 -3.20 -8.69
CA LEU A 354 1.24 -3.59 -7.31
C LEU A 354 2.38 -4.42 -6.71
N GLU A 355 2.86 -5.45 -7.43
CA GLU A 355 3.97 -6.31 -7.01
C GLU A 355 5.25 -5.49 -6.80
N ARG A 356 5.57 -4.58 -7.73
CA ARG A 356 6.73 -3.70 -7.59
C ARG A 356 6.64 -2.84 -6.32
N THR A 357 5.51 -2.18 -6.08
CA THR A 357 5.34 -1.36 -4.86
C THR A 357 5.37 -2.24 -3.61
N LEU A 358 4.64 -3.36 -3.62
CA LEU A 358 4.45 -4.25 -2.47
C LEU A 358 5.77 -4.85 -1.97
N TYR A 359 6.61 -5.37 -2.86
CA TYR A 359 7.86 -6.05 -2.50
C TYR A 359 9.04 -5.09 -2.29
N ASN A 360 8.87 -3.80 -2.59
CA ASN A 360 9.95 -2.81 -2.50
C ASN A 360 9.51 -1.62 -1.64
N GLY A 361 8.97 -0.55 -2.25
CA GLY A 361 8.70 0.72 -1.57
C GLY A 361 7.67 0.67 -0.44
N LEU A 362 6.84 -0.36 -0.36
CA LEU A 362 5.90 -0.55 0.74
C LEU A 362 6.59 -1.21 1.95
N ILE A 363 7.17 -2.39 1.76
CA ILE A 363 7.78 -3.14 2.87
C ILE A 363 9.14 -2.61 3.29
N SER A 364 9.78 -1.72 2.52
CA SER A 364 10.86 -0.87 3.02
C SER A 364 10.38 0.00 4.18
N GLY A 365 9.10 0.36 4.21
CA GLY A 365 8.47 1.18 5.25
C GLY A 365 8.43 0.54 6.63
N VAL A 366 8.70 -0.75 6.78
CA VAL A 366 8.64 -1.48 8.06
C VAL A 366 9.80 -2.45 8.23
N SER A 367 10.43 -2.42 9.39
CA SER A 367 11.51 -3.33 9.74
C SER A 367 11.06 -4.79 9.70
N LEU A 368 11.98 -5.71 9.37
CA LEU A 368 11.78 -7.16 9.39
C LEU A 368 11.20 -7.72 10.70
N ASP A 369 11.54 -7.10 11.84
CA ASP A 369 11.00 -7.43 13.16
C ASP A 369 9.64 -6.76 13.47
N GLY A 370 9.19 -5.82 12.64
CA GLY A 370 7.92 -5.10 12.79
C GLY A 370 7.91 -3.94 13.80
N GLY A 371 9.05 -3.61 14.41
CA GLY A 371 9.13 -2.64 15.51
C GLY A 371 9.54 -1.21 15.14
N LYS A 372 9.96 -0.96 13.90
CA LYS A 372 10.39 0.38 13.43
C LYS A 372 9.91 0.63 12.00
N PHE A 373 9.68 1.89 11.67
CA PHE A 373 9.06 2.32 10.43
C PHE A 373 9.83 3.46 9.77
N PHE A 374 9.74 3.53 8.44
CA PHE A 374 10.04 4.74 7.69
C PHE A 374 8.76 5.51 7.40
N TYR A 375 8.88 6.84 7.39
CA TYR A 375 7.84 7.71 6.84
C TYR A 375 8.15 7.91 5.34
N PRO A 376 9.16 8.70 4.92
CA PRO A 376 9.72 8.66 3.56
C PRO A 376 10.60 7.43 3.26
N ASN A 377 10.62 6.98 2.01
CA ASN A 377 11.44 5.86 1.53
C ASN A 377 12.35 6.30 0.36
N PRO A 378 13.55 6.85 0.64
CA PRO A 378 14.43 7.37 -0.40
C PRO A 378 15.13 6.26 -1.19
N LEU A 379 15.69 6.59 -2.35
CA LEU A 379 16.47 5.67 -3.19
C LEU A 379 17.99 5.87 -3.04
N SER A 380 18.39 6.85 -2.23
CA SER A 380 19.78 7.11 -1.86
C SER A 380 19.83 7.66 -0.43
N CYS A 381 20.89 7.34 0.29
CA CYS A 381 21.22 7.89 1.59
C CYS A 381 22.71 8.20 1.62
N ASP A 382 23.07 9.45 1.91
CA ASP A 382 24.46 9.90 2.06
C ASP A 382 24.96 9.89 3.51
N GLY A 383 24.08 9.54 4.45
CA GLY A 383 24.32 9.59 5.90
C GLY A 383 24.29 11.01 6.50
N LYS A 384 23.88 12.03 5.74
CA LYS A 384 23.85 13.44 6.16
C LYS A 384 22.48 14.09 5.98
N TYR A 385 21.78 13.80 4.89
CA TYR A 385 20.46 14.37 4.63
C TYR A 385 19.39 13.66 5.48
N HIS A 386 18.82 14.38 6.45
CA HIS A 386 17.77 13.89 7.35
C HIS A 386 16.42 13.82 6.63
N PHE A 387 16.27 12.85 5.73
CA PHE A 387 15.08 12.67 4.92
C PHE A 387 13.87 12.19 5.73
N ASN A 388 14.07 11.44 6.82
CA ASN A 388 12.94 10.82 7.51
C ASN A 388 12.24 11.82 8.45
N ALA A 389 11.00 11.50 8.84
CA ALA A 389 10.27 12.28 9.82
C ALA A 389 11.05 12.41 11.15
N ASP A 390 10.76 13.49 11.87
CA ASP A 390 11.41 13.89 13.12
C ASP A 390 12.95 14.03 13.00
N HIS A 391 13.42 14.44 11.82
CA HIS A 391 14.83 14.71 11.48
C HIS A 391 15.75 13.50 11.68
N THR A 392 15.28 12.30 11.31
CA THR A 392 16.06 11.06 11.39
C THR A 392 16.51 10.57 10.00
N ILE A 393 17.41 9.58 9.95
CA ILE A 393 17.84 8.91 8.71
C ILE A 393 17.61 7.39 8.73
N THR A 394 17.07 6.87 9.82
CA THR A 394 16.75 5.44 10.01
C THR A 394 15.31 5.28 10.46
N ARG A 395 14.82 4.04 10.38
CA ARG A 395 13.48 3.69 10.85
C ARG A 395 13.31 4.01 12.34
N GLN A 396 12.17 4.58 12.71
CA GLN A 396 11.81 4.92 14.08
C GLN A 396 10.61 4.09 14.57
N PRO A 397 10.50 3.79 15.88
CA PRO A 397 9.36 3.03 16.40
C PRO A 397 8.04 3.78 16.27
N TRP A 398 8.07 5.11 16.26
CA TRP A 398 6.92 5.98 16.12
C TRP A 398 7.38 7.38 15.67
N PHE A 399 6.44 8.25 15.34
CA PHE A 399 6.69 9.63 14.92
C PHE A 399 5.68 10.58 15.58
N GLY A 400 5.95 11.88 15.55
CA GLY A 400 4.94 12.89 15.89
C GLY A 400 3.66 12.72 15.03
N CYS A 401 3.84 12.71 13.71
CA CYS A 401 2.80 12.34 12.73
C CYS A 401 2.93 10.84 12.41
N ALA A 402 2.09 10.01 13.03
CA ALA A 402 2.22 8.56 12.95
C ALA A 402 1.34 7.89 11.88
N CYS A 403 1.09 8.59 10.77
CA CYS A 403 0.27 8.06 9.68
C CYS A 403 0.80 6.72 9.14
N CYS A 404 2.12 6.60 8.95
CA CYS A 404 2.79 5.45 8.35
C CYS A 404 2.76 4.20 9.24
N PRO A 405 3.19 4.24 10.53
CA PRO A 405 3.09 3.09 11.43
C PRO A 405 1.67 2.52 11.57
N SER A 406 0.67 3.38 11.78
CA SER A 406 -0.72 2.93 11.93
C SER A 406 -1.30 2.41 10.60
N ASN A 407 -0.85 2.94 9.45
CA ASN A 407 -1.25 2.43 8.13
C ASN A 407 -0.59 1.07 7.79
N ILE A 408 0.67 0.85 8.16
CA ILE A 408 1.32 -0.46 8.07
C ILE A 408 0.59 -1.49 8.94
N SER A 409 0.17 -1.09 10.15
CA SER A 409 -0.56 -1.94 11.09
C SER A 409 -1.84 -2.52 10.45
N ARG A 410 -2.57 -1.73 9.66
CA ARG A 410 -3.77 -2.21 8.95
C ARG A 410 -3.49 -2.95 7.65
N PHE A 411 -2.41 -2.60 6.94
CA PHE A 411 -2.17 -3.15 5.61
C PHE A 411 -1.67 -4.60 5.67
N ILE A 412 -0.62 -4.87 6.46
CA ILE A 412 0.08 -6.18 6.43
C ILE A 412 -0.87 -7.37 6.70
N PRO A 413 -1.77 -7.32 7.71
CA PRO A 413 -2.71 -8.43 7.95
C PRO A 413 -3.69 -8.70 6.80
N SER A 414 -3.94 -7.71 5.92
CA SER A 414 -4.86 -7.83 4.78
C SER A 414 -4.21 -8.43 3.52
N LEU A 415 -2.87 -8.55 3.49
CA LEU A 415 -2.07 -9.01 2.35
C LEU A 415 -2.62 -10.28 1.66
N PRO A 416 -3.08 -11.33 2.37
CA PRO A 416 -3.56 -12.54 1.70
C PRO A 416 -4.75 -12.31 0.75
N GLY A 417 -5.49 -11.19 0.91
CA GLY A 417 -6.62 -10.81 0.04
C GLY A 417 -6.23 -10.33 -1.36
N TYR A 418 -4.93 -10.10 -1.61
CA TYR A 418 -4.43 -9.66 -2.92
C TYR A 418 -3.95 -10.83 -3.80
N VAL A 419 -3.94 -12.07 -3.28
CA VAL A 419 -3.33 -13.22 -3.97
C VAL A 419 -4.18 -13.72 -5.13
N TYR A 420 -5.51 -13.78 -4.93
CA TYR A 420 -6.45 -14.31 -5.91
C TYR A 420 -7.62 -13.36 -6.16
N ALA A 421 -8.29 -13.58 -7.29
CA ALA A 421 -9.58 -13.01 -7.56
C ALA A 421 -10.43 -13.98 -8.39
N VAL A 422 -11.74 -13.78 -8.41
CA VAL A 422 -12.68 -14.65 -9.13
C VAL A 422 -13.59 -13.81 -10.02
N LYS A 423 -13.88 -14.29 -11.23
CA LYS A 423 -14.94 -13.76 -12.08
C LYS A 423 -15.69 -14.93 -12.71
N ASP A 424 -16.93 -15.15 -12.30
CA ASP A 424 -17.71 -16.31 -12.76
C ASP A 424 -16.93 -17.63 -12.52
N ASN A 425 -16.51 -18.32 -13.59
CA ASN A 425 -15.65 -19.51 -13.59
C ASN A 425 -14.18 -19.19 -13.94
N GLN A 426 -13.72 -17.98 -13.70
CA GLN A 426 -12.33 -17.56 -13.94
C GLN A 426 -11.66 -17.31 -12.60
N VAL A 427 -10.56 -18.02 -12.35
CA VAL A 427 -9.69 -17.79 -11.19
C VAL A 427 -8.48 -17.02 -11.67
N TYR A 428 -8.18 -15.89 -11.05
CA TYR A 428 -6.96 -15.13 -11.27
C TYR A 428 -5.95 -15.49 -10.17
N VAL A 429 -4.77 -15.93 -10.57
CA VAL A 429 -3.62 -16.13 -9.67
C VAL A 429 -2.69 -14.95 -9.89
N ASN A 430 -2.77 -13.98 -8.97
CA ASN A 430 -2.15 -12.67 -9.12
C ASN A 430 -0.81 -12.57 -8.41
N LEU A 431 -0.70 -13.04 -7.16
CA LEU A 431 0.56 -13.08 -6.42
C LEU A 431 1.04 -14.52 -6.24
N PHE A 432 2.37 -14.67 -6.19
CA PHE A 432 3.05 -15.96 -6.03
C PHE A 432 3.69 -16.01 -4.66
N LEU A 433 3.15 -16.87 -3.81
CA LEU A 433 3.64 -17.14 -2.45
C LEU A 433 3.04 -18.46 -1.98
N SER A 434 3.75 -19.23 -1.17
CA SER A 434 3.22 -20.49 -0.67
C SER A 434 1.99 -20.23 0.21
N ASN A 435 0.86 -20.85 -0.15
CA ASN A 435 -0.41 -20.65 0.55
C ASN A 435 -1.39 -21.79 0.31
N ARG A 436 -2.45 -21.82 1.11
CA ARG A 436 -3.64 -22.64 0.88
C ARG A 436 -4.88 -21.75 0.84
N ALA A 437 -5.58 -21.75 -0.28
CA ALA A 437 -6.73 -20.90 -0.54
C ALA A 437 -8.02 -21.69 -0.74
N GLU A 438 -9.11 -21.19 -0.17
CA GLU A 438 -10.48 -21.68 -0.39
C GLU A 438 -11.25 -20.70 -1.28
N LEU A 439 -11.60 -21.13 -2.48
CA LEU A 439 -12.30 -20.32 -3.47
C LEU A 439 -13.73 -20.81 -3.64
N LYS A 440 -14.66 -19.88 -3.87
CA LYS A 440 -16.05 -20.18 -4.23
C LYS A 440 -16.28 -19.84 -5.71
N LEU A 441 -16.50 -20.85 -6.54
CA LEU A 441 -16.80 -20.72 -7.96
C LEU A 441 -18.20 -21.25 -8.23
N ASN A 442 -19.15 -20.41 -8.64
CA ASN A 442 -20.56 -20.82 -8.85
C ASN A 442 -21.10 -21.70 -7.71
N GLU A 443 -20.92 -21.22 -6.48
CA GLU A 443 -21.31 -21.90 -5.23
C GLU A 443 -20.56 -23.19 -4.89
N LYS A 444 -19.64 -23.64 -5.74
CA LYS A 444 -18.80 -24.81 -5.50
C LYS A 444 -17.48 -24.39 -4.90
N LYS A 445 -17.05 -25.15 -3.89
CA LYS A 445 -15.76 -24.98 -3.23
C LYS A 445 -14.63 -25.57 -4.08
N VAL A 446 -13.58 -24.78 -4.31
CA VAL A 446 -12.29 -25.19 -4.84
C VAL A 446 -11.23 -24.86 -3.80
N VAL A 447 -10.28 -25.76 -3.59
CA VAL A 447 -9.10 -25.45 -2.77
C VAL A 447 -7.86 -25.53 -3.65
N LEU A 448 -7.09 -24.44 -3.66
CA LEU A 448 -5.81 -24.34 -4.33
C LEU A 448 -4.69 -24.27 -3.28
N GLU A 449 -3.58 -24.92 -3.57
CA GLU A 449 -2.35 -24.87 -2.77
C GLU A 449 -1.22 -24.38 -3.67
N GLN A 450 -0.53 -23.31 -3.28
CA GLN A 450 0.72 -22.90 -3.90
C GLN A 450 1.90 -23.35 -3.04
N GLU A 451 2.93 -23.90 -3.68
CA GLU A 451 4.24 -24.18 -3.11
C GLU A 451 5.28 -23.51 -4.00
N THR A 452 6.08 -22.60 -3.44
CA THR A 452 7.07 -21.82 -4.18
C THR A 452 8.13 -21.20 -3.25
N GLY A 453 9.33 -20.98 -3.81
CA GLY A 453 10.37 -20.16 -3.19
C GLY A 453 10.33 -18.69 -3.63
N TYR A 454 9.29 -18.24 -4.34
CA TYR A 454 9.09 -16.83 -4.68
C TYR A 454 9.13 -15.95 -3.42
N PRO A 455 9.85 -14.81 -3.40
CA PRO A 455 10.46 -14.11 -4.53
C PRO A 455 11.90 -14.53 -4.89
N TRP A 456 12.44 -15.58 -4.29
CA TRP A 456 13.84 -15.99 -4.46
C TRP A 456 14.09 -16.87 -5.67
N ASN A 457 13.07 -17.59 -6.15
CA ASN A 457 13.10 -18.29 -7.43
C ASN A 457 11.75 -18.17 -8.14
N GLY A 458 11.73 -18.57 -9.42
CA GLY A 458 10.57 -18.50 -10.28
C GLY A 458 9.82 -19.82 -10.39
N ASP A 459 10.05 -20.79 -9.51
CA ASP A 459 9.37 -22.09 -9.53
C ASP A 459 8.11 -22.05 -8.66
N ILE A 460 6.95 -22.15 -9.27
CA ILE A 460 5.65 -22.17 -8.60
C ILE A 460 4.92 -23.46 -8.93
N ARG A 461 4.41 -24.13 -7.91
CA ARG A 461 3.52 -25.28 -8.06
C ARG A 461 2.14 -24.95 -7.50
N VAL A 462 1.12 -24.90 -8.36
CA VAL A 462 -0.28 -24.67 -8.01
C VAL A 462 -1.06 -25.99 -8.11
N LYS A 463 -1.48 -26.54 -6.98
CA LYS A 463 -2.20 -27.82 -6.89
C LYS A 463 -3.67 -27.61 -6.58
N VAL A 464 -4.53 -28.35 -7.26
CA VAL A 464 -5.94 -28.48 -6.89
C VAL A 464 -6.06 -29.50 -5.75
N ALA A 465 -6.18 -29.02 -4.52
CA ALA A 465 -6.28 -29.87 -3.33
C ALA A 465 -7.69 -30.42 -3.13
N GLN A 466 -8.71 -29.68 -3.57
CA GLN A 466 -10.12 -30.07 -3.54
C GLN A 466 -10.89 -29.39 -4.68
N GLY A 467 -11.84 -30.10 -5.28
CA GLY A 467 -12.67 -29.60 -6.37
C GLY A 467 -12.79 -30.61 -7.52
N ASN A 468 -13.87 -30.52 -8.30
CA ASN A 468 -14.09 -31.28 -9.53
C ASN A 468 -15.09 -30.52 -10.44
N LEU A 469 -14.60 -29.51 -11.16
CA LEU A 469 -15.43 -28.64 -11.99
C LEU A 469 -14.61 -27.96 -13.10
N PRO A 470 -15.24 -27.56 -14.21
CA PRO A 470 -14.61 -26.72 -15.22
C PRO A 470 -14.42 -25.29 -14.70
N PHE A 471 -13.22 -24.76 -14.88
CA PHE A 471 -12.92 -23.34 -14.71
C PHE A 471 -11.65 -22.95 -15.47
N THR A 472 -11.49 -21.67 -15.79
CA THR A 472 -10.26 -21.12 -16.36
C THR A 472 -9.35 -20.65 -15.24
N MET A 473 -8.14 -21.20 -15.16
CA MET A 473 -7.07 -20.65 -14.31
C MET A 473 -6.28 -19.63 -15.14
N ASN A 474 -6.28 -18.37 -14.71
CA ASN A 474 -5.53 -17.27 -15.31
C ASN A 474 -4.27 -17.06 -14.47
N ILE A 475 -3.14 -17.58 -14.92
CA ILE A 475 -1.84 -17.39 -14.28
C ILE A 475 -1.24 -16.09 -14.79
N ARG A 476 -0.95 -15.13 -13.90
CA ARG A 476 -0.24 -13.91 -14.31
C ARG A 476 1.14 -14.28 -14.83
N ILE A 477 1.53 -13.74 -15.98
CA ILE A 477 2.91 -13.76 -16.44
C ILE A 477 3.48 -12.36 -16.18
N PRO A 478 4.36 -12.19 -15.18
CA PRO A 478 4.82 -10.86 -14.79
C PRO A 478 5.45 -10.06 -15.94
N GLY A 479 5.35 -8.74 -15.90
CA GLY A 479 6.03 -7.86 -16.87
C GLY A 479 7.52 -8.12 -16.97
N TRP A 480 8.20 -8.27 -15.83
CA TRP A 480 9.66 -8.39 -15.74
C TRP A 480 10.21 -9.64 -16.47
N VAL A 481 9.48 -10.76 -16.45
CA VAL A 481 9.87 -11.98 -17.18
C VAL A 481 9.59 -11.86 -18.69
N ARG A 482 8.70 -10.94 -19.09
CA ARG A 482 8.36 -10.63 -20.48
C ARG A 482 9.20 -9.49 -21.07
N GLY A 483 10.19 -8.98 -20.34
CA GLY A 483 11.05 -7.88 -20.79
C GLY A 483 10.47 -6.47 -20.58
N SER A 484 9.44 -6.31 -19.74
CA SER A 484 8.85 -5.02 -19.38
C SER A 484 9.06 -4.74 -17.89
N VAL A 485 9.84 -3.71 -17.56
CA VAL A 485 10.13 -3.32 -16.16
C VAL A 485 8.85 -2.87 -15.44
N LEU A 486 8.07 -2.04 -16.14
CA LEU A 486 6.76 -1.50 -15.82
C LEU A 486 5.99 -1.31 -17.13
N PRO A 487 4.64 -1.20 -17.11
CA PRO A 487 3.81 -1.08 -18.31
C PRO A 487 3.85 0.33 -18.93
N SER A 488 5.05 0.85 -19.17
CA SER A 488 5.34 2.15 -19.78
C SER A 488 6.76 2.18 -20.35
N ASP A 489 7.15 3.31 -20.94
CA ASP A 489 8.51 3.60 -21.39
C ASP A 489 9.35 4.37 -20.36
N LEU A 490 8.89 4.46 -19.10
CA LEU A 490 9.63 5.13 -18.03
C LEU A 490 10.92 4.39 -17.69
N TYR A 491 10.91 3.06 -17.79
CA TYR A 491 12.04 2.19 -17.51
C TYR A 491 12.16 1.11 -18.57
N SER A 492 13.39 0.68 -18.85
CA SER A 492 13.67 -0.43 -19.77
C SER A 492 14.87 -1.23 -19.30
N TYR A 493 14.92 -2.51 -19.66
CA TYR A 493 16.11 -3.31 -19.47
C TYR A 493 17.22 -2.85 -20.43
N ALA A 494 18.44 -2.73 -19.91
CA ALA A 494 19.64 -2.32 -20.63
C ALA A 494 20.64 -3.46 -20.85
N ASP A 495 20.30 -4.66 -20.36
CA ASP A 495 21.02 -5.90 -20.66
C ASP A 495 20.47 -6.60 -21.90
N ASP A 496 21.24 -7.53 -22.47
CA ASP A 496 20.85 -8.33 -23.64
C ASP A 496 20.10 -9.62 -23.26
N LEU A 497 19.63 -9.74 -22.02
CA LEU A 497 18.98 -10.96 -21.53
C LEU A 497 17.54 -11.05 -22.04
N LYS A 498 17.21 -12.23 -22.58
CA LYS A 498 15.84 -12.62 -22.93
C LYS A 498 15.39 -13.69 -21.95
N LEU A 499 14.63 -13.26 -20.95
CA LEU A 499 14.00 -14.17 -20.00
C LEU A 499 12.79 -14.84 -20.65
N GLY A 500 12.53 -16.06 -20.21
CA GLY A 500 11.38 -16.85 -20.61
C GLY A 500 10.60 -17.37 -19.40
N TYR A 501 9.49 -18.00 -19.71
CA TYR A 501 8.68 -18.73 -18.75
C TYR A 501 8.20 -20.03 -19.37
N ARG A 502 7.88 -21.00 -18.51
CA ARG A 502 7.30 -22.28 -18.92
C ARG A 502 6.14 -22.63 -18.00
N VAL A 503 5.06 -23.18 -18.56
CA VAL A 503 3.93 -23.67 -17.78
C VAL A 503 3.59 -25.09 -18.19
N LEU A 504 3.53 -25.98 -17.22
CA LEU A 504 3.14 -27.38 -17.38
C LEU A 504 1.83 -27.60 -16.62
N VAL A 505 0.96 -28.45 -17.14
CA VAL A 505 -0.20 -28.97 -16.40
C VAL A 505 -0.15 -30.48 -16.44
N ASN A 506 0.01 -31.10 -15.26
CA ASN A 506 0.21 -32.54 -15.13
C ASN A 506 1.37 -33.07 -16.00
N GLY A 507 2.46 -32.31 -16.12
CA GLY A 507 3.64 -32.65 -16.92
C GLY A 507 3.56 -32.32 -18.41
N GLU A 508 2.41 -31.86 -18.90
CA GLU A 508 2.24 -31.45 -20.30
C GLU A 508 2.36 -29.94 -20.46
N GLU A 509 3.15 -29.48 -21.42
CA GLU A 509 3.38 -28.06 -21.66
C GLU A 509 2.16 -27.36 -22.24
N VAL A 510 1.79 -26.25 -21.60
CA VAL A 510 0.71 -25.38 -22.04
C VAL A 510 1.32 -24.12 -22.63
N THR A 511 1.03 -23.91 -23.91
CA THR A 511 1.38 -22.70 -24.65
C THR A 511 0.10 -21.97 -25.06
N GLY A 512 0.18 -20.65 -25.22
CA GLY A 512 -0.96 -19.85 -25.65
C GLY A 512 -0.64 -18.37 -25.65
N GLU A 513 -1.45 -17.60 -26.36
CA GLU A 513 -1.37 -16.14 -26.33
C GLU A 513 -1.80 -15.61 -24.96
N LEU A 514 -1.01 -14.70 -24.42
CA LEU A 514 -1.37 -14.00 -23.19
C LEU A 514 -2.53 -13.06 -23.45
N ARG A 515 -3.60 -13.20 -22.66
CA ARG A 515 -4.69 -12.21 -22.65
C ARG A 515 -4.52 -11.31 -21.45
N LYS A 516 -4.27 -10.02 -21.70
CA LYS A 516 -4.06 -9.01 -20.65
C LYS A 516 -3.01 -9.46 -19.61
N GLY A 517 -1.93 -10.07 -20.12
CA GLY A 517 -0.82 -10.59 -19.32
C GLY A 517 -1.06 -11.90 -18.55
N TYR A 518 -2.20 -12.58 -18.76
CA TYR A 518 -2.47 -13.90 -18.19
C TYR A 518 -2.34 -15.02 -19.21
N LEU A 519 -1.68 -16.12 -18.82
CA LEU A 519 -1.80 -17.40 -19.51
C LEU A 519 -3.09 -18.09 -19.02
N ARG A 520 -3.97 -18.42 -19.96
CA ARG A 520 -5.31 -18.95 -19.68
C ARG A 520 -5.33 -20.47 -19.85
N ILE A 521 -5.68 -21.17 -18.79
CA ILE A 521 -5.75 -22.64 -18.77
C ILE A 521 -7.20 -23.04 -18.49
N ASP A 522 -7.97 -23.27 -19.56
CA ASP A 522 -9.37 -23.66 -19.48
C ASP A 522 -9.53 -25.18 -19.55
N ARG A 523 -9.94 -25.80 -18.45
CA ARG A 523 -10.13 -27.25 -18.37
C ARG A 523 -11.06 -27.63 -17.23
N LYS A 524 -11.42 -28.91 -17.20
CA LYS A 524 -11.98 -29.55 -16.01
C LYS A 524 -10.86 -29.84 -15.02
N TRP A 525 -10.90 -29.18 -13.88
CA TRP A 525 -9.94 -29.36 -12.80
C TRP A 525 -10.48 -30.37 -11.78
N LYS A 526 -9.63 -31.29 -11.35
CA LYS A 526 -9.93 -32.27 -10.30
C LYS A 526 -8.85 -32.28 -9.24
N LYS A 527 -9.20 -32.76 -8.04
CA LYS A 527 -8.23 -33.04 -6.97
C LYS A 527 -7.01 -33.80 -7.52
N GLY A 528 -5.82 -33.29 -7.23
CA GLY A 528 -4.54 -33.86 -7.65
C GLY A 528 -3.99 -33.29 -8.94
N ASP A 529 -4.75 -32.51 -9.70
CA ASP A 529 -4.19 -31.74 -10.83
C ASP A 529 -3.18 -30.71 -10.33
N VAL A 530 -2.12 -30.51 -11.10
CA VAL A 530 -1.00 -29.61 -10.77
C VAL A 530 -0.66 -28.74 -11.97
N VAL A 531 -0.50 -27.45 -11.72
CA VAL A 531 0.16 -26.49 -12.61
C VAL A 531 1.55 -26.22 -12.08
N GLU A 532 2.57 -26.39 -12.90
CA GLU A 532 3.94 -26.02 -12.60
C GLU A 532 4.32 -24.85 -13.49
N VAL A 533 4.83 -23.79 -12.88
CA VAL A 533 5.23 -22.55 -13.56
C VAL A 533 6.70 -22.32 -13.25
N HIS A 534 7.47 -22.01 -14.29
CA HIS A 534 8.85 -21.56 -14.17
C HIS A 534 8.96 -20.16 -14.76
N PHE A 535 9.59 -19.25 -14.01
CA PHE A 535 10.02 -17.94 -14.48
C PHE A 535 11.55 -17.84 -14.38
N ASP A 536 12.23 -17.48 -15.47
CA ASP A 536 13.65 -17.19 -15.39
C ASP A 536 13.90 -15.99 -14.46
N MET A 537 14.70 -16.17 -13.40
CA MET A 537 15.06 -15.09 -12.47
C MET A 537 16.55 -14.80 -12.49
N GLN A 538 16.97 -14.04 -13.50
CA GLN A 538 18.34 -13.50 -13.60
C GLN A 538 18.38 -12.06 -13.09
N PRO A 539 19.49 -11.62 -12.48
CA PRO A 539 19.77 -10.20 -12.25
C PRO A 539 19.67 -9.40 -13.56
N ARG A 540 18.99 -8.26 -13.50
CA ARG A 540 18.72 -7.36 -14.63
C ARG A 540 19.28 -5.98 -14.36
N VAL A 541 19.66 -5.29 -15.43
CA VAL A 541 20.09 -3.90 -15.43
C VAL A 541 18.96 -3.04 -15.98
N VAL A 542 18.46 -2.11 -15.18
CA VAL A 542 17.38 -1.20 -15.57
C VAL A 542 17.94 0.19 -15.82
N LYS A 543 17.55 0.80 -16.95
CA LYS A 543 17.76 2.22 -17.22
C LYS A 543 16.43 2.98 -17.16
N ALA A 544 16.48 4.21 -16.65
CA ALA A 544 15.37 5.15 -16.75
C ALA A 544 15.29 5.77 -18.15
N ASN A 545 14.12 6.34 -18.47
CA ASN A 545 13.94 7.24 -19.60
C ASN A 545 14.90 8.43 -19.49
N GLU A 546 15.51 8.88 -20.59
CA GLU A 546 16.50 9.99 -20.61
C GLU A 546 15.96 11.33 -20.08
N LYS A 547 14.63 11.47 -20.00
CA LYS A 547 13.96 12.62 -19.36
C LYS A 547 14.10 12.62 -17.84
N VAL A 548 14.37 11.47 -17.22
CA VAL A 548 14.66 11.36 -15.78
C VAL A 548 16.11 11.79 -15.54
N VAL A 549 16.29 13.09 -15.28
CA VAL A 549 17.62 13.71 -15.16
C VAL A 549 18.45 13.09 -14.02
N ALA A 550 17.80 12.70 -12.92
CA ALA A 550 18.45 12.13 -11.74
C ALA A 550 19.19 10.81 -12.02
N ASP A 551 18.72 10.05 -13.01
CA ASP A 551 19.19 8.68 -13.30
C ASP A 551 20.07 8.61 -14.55
N ARG A 552 20.40 9.76 -15.16
CA ARG A 552 21.29 9.80 -16.32
C ARG A 552 22.66 9.24 -15.97
N GLY A 553 23.09 8.26 -16.77
CA GLY A 553 24.37 7.58 -16.57
C GLY A 553 24.41 6.65 -15.36
N ARG A 554 23.23 6.28 -14.85
CA ARG A 554 23.04 5.33 -13.75
C ARG A 554 22.12 4.20 -14.19
N VAL A 555 22.21 3.08 -13.48
CA VAL A 555 21.34 1.92 -13.65
C VAL A 555 20.90 1.37 -12.31
N ALA A 556 19.72 0.79 -12.24
CA ALA A 556 19.28 0.01 -11.08
C ALA A 556 19.46 -1.49 -11.36
N VAL A 557 19.61 -2.29 -10.30
CA VAL A 557 19.68 -3.75 -10.38
C VAL A 557 18.40 -4.35 -9.79
N GLU A 558 17.81 -5.31 -10.47
CA GLU A 558 16.65 -6.05 -9.97
C GLU A 558 16.72 -7.55 -10.31
N ARG A 559 16.01 -8.38 -9.56
CA ARG A 559 15.86 -9.81 -9.85
C ARG A 559 14.47 -10.27 -9.47
N GLY A 560 13.72 -10.79 -10.44
CA GLY A 560 12.30 -11.08 -10.24
C GLY A 560 11.56 -9.80 -9.82
N PRO A 561 10.77 -9.81 -8.73
CA PRO A 561 10.04 -8.63 -8.26
C PRO A 561 10.90 -7.69 -7.37
N ILE A 562 12.13 -8.07 -7.04
CA ILE A 562 12.95 -7.39 -6.02
C ILE A 562 13.94 -6.43 -6.69
N VAL A 563 13.85 -5.15 -6.31
CA VAL A 563 14.87 -4.13 -6.58
C VAL A 563 15.98 -4.26 -5.54
N TYR A 564 17.22 -4.07 -5.96
CA TYR A 564 18.41 -4.17 -5.12
C TYR A 564 19.05 -2.80 -4.88
N CYS A 565 19.81 -2.69 -3.79
CA CYS A 565 20.63 -1.53 -3.46
C CYS A 565 22.01 -1.95 -2.94
N ALA A 566 22.99 -1.07 -3.08
CA ALA A 566 24.26 -1.17 -2.35
C ALA A 566 24.08 -0.51 -0.98
N GLU A 567 24.47 -1.19 0.10
CA GLU A 567 24.50 -0.63 1.46
C GLU A 567 25.93 -0.68 2.00
N TRP A 568 26.31 0.31 2.80
CA TRP A 568 27.64 0.44 3.40
C TRP A 568 28.11 -0.83 4.16
N ALA A 569 27.19 -1.56 4.78
CA ALA A 569 27.51 -2.68 5.66
C ALA A 569 28.15 -3.88 4.92
N ASP A 570 27.91 -4.00 3.60
CA ASP A 570 28.40 -5.12 2.80
C ASP A 570 29.63 -4.76 1.93
N ASN A 571 30.09 -3.52 2.00
CA ASN A 571 31.08 -2.95 1.08
C ASN A 571 32.14 -2.15 1.83
N ASP A 572 33.41 -2.56 1.76
CA ASP A 572 34.54 -1.94 2.48
C ASP A 572 35.06 -0.63 1.85
N PHE A 573 34.31 -0.06 0.92
CA PHE A 573 34.62 1.13 0.16
C PHE A 573 33.41 2.08 0.12
N ASN A 574 33.63 3.33 -0.28
CA ASN A 574 32.53 4.28 -0.45
C ASN A 574 31.68 3.89 -1.66
N ILE A 575 30.50 3.31 -1.42
CA ILE A 575 29.57 2.85 -2.47
C ILE A 575 29.09 3.96 -3.41
N GLN A 576 29.16 5.23 -3.00
CA GLN A 576 28.82 6.38 -3.86
C GLN A 576 29.91 6.70 -4.88
N ASN A 577 31.13 6.18 -4.67
CA ASN A 577 32.29 6.39 -5.53
C ASN A 577 32.65 5.11 -6.27
N ILE A 578 31.68 4.48 -6.92
CA ILE A 578 31.93 3.31 -7.77
C ILE A 578 31.68 3.64 -9.23
N ILE A 579 32.07 2.73 -10.12
CA ILE A 579 31.56 2.66 -11.48
C ILE A 579 31.34 1.19 -11.84
N LEU A 580 30.12 0.87 -12.24
CA LEU A 580 29.76 -0.45 -12.76
C LEU A 580 30.48 -0.71 -14.08
N ASN A 581 30.81 -1.97 -14.32
CA ASN A 581 31.25 -2.40 -15.65
C ASN A 581 30.15 -2.10 -16.69
N ARG A 582 30.54 -1.79 -17.93
CA ARG A 582 29.58 -1.59 -19.04
C ARG A 582 28.72 -2.83 -19.33
N HIS A 583 29.27 -4.01 -19.06
CA HIS A 583 28.58 -5.29 -19.16
C HIS A 583 28.75 -6.05 -17.83
N PRO A 584 28.03 -5.64 -16.78
CA PRO A 584 28.20 -6.23 -15.46
C PRO A 584 27.83 -7.72 -15.49
N LYS A 585 28.60 -8.52 -14.76
CA LYS A 585 28.33 -9.95 -14.58
C LYS A 585 27.92 -10.16 -13.14
N PHE A 586 26.73 -10.68 -12.95
CA PHE A 586 26.15 -10.86 -11.63
C PHE A 586 26.26 -12.30 -11.16
N GLN A 587 26.55 -12.47 -9.88
CA GLN A 587 26.43 -13.74 -9.17
C GLN A 587 25.38 -13.61 -8.07
N VAL A 588 24.46 -14.58 -8.00
CA VAL A 588 23.43 -14.63 -6.96
C VAL A 588 23.87 -15.63 -5.89
N THR A 589 23.83 -15.23 -4.63
CA THR A 589 24.16 -16.10 -3.50
C THR A 589 23.05 -16.06 -2.46
N GLU A 590 22.52 -17.22 -2.10
CA GLU A 590 21.54 -17.35 -1.01
C GLU A 590 22.23 -17.15 0.34
N LYS A 591 21.61 -16.34 1.20
CA LYS A 591 22.06 -16.02 2.56
C LYS A 591 20.91 -16.24 3.55
N PRO A 592 20.63 -17.49 3.97
CA PRO A 592 19.46 -17.81 4.80
C PRO A 592 19.50 -17.15 6.19
N GLU A 593 20.70 -16.89 6.72
CA GLU A 593 20.90 -16.30 8.06
C GLU A 593 20.99 -14.76 8.03
N LEU A 594 21.12 -14.15 6.86
CA LEU A 594 21.26 -12.69 6.75
C LEU A 594 19.89 -12.07 6.53
N LEU A 595 19.53 -11.07 7.35
CA LEU A 595 18.35 -10.23 7.15
C LEU A 595 17.06 -11.05 6.92
N TYR A 596 16.86 -12.09 7.73
CA TYR A 596 15.73 -13.02 7.68
C TYR A 596 15.65 -13.87 6.39
N GLY A 597 16.79 -14.09 5.73
CA GLY A 597 16.90 -14.92 4.54
C GLY A 597 16.72 -14.10 3.27
N ILE A 598 17.83 -13.81 2.59
CA ILE A 598 17.84 -13.05 1.33
C ILE A 598 18.72 -13.73 0.28
N ASN A 599 18.54 -13.34 -0.98
CA ASN A 599 19.55 -13.55 -2.02
C ASN A 599 20.36 -12.26 -2.19
N GLU A 600 21.66 -12.32 -2.00
CA GLU A 600 22.60 -11.25 -2.38
C GLU A 600 22.92 -11.33 -3.88
N ILE A 601 23.27 -10.18 -4.45
CA ILE A 601 23.84 -10.09 -5.79
C ILE A 601 25.22 -9.45 -5.70
N THR A 602 26.23 -10.10 -6.27
CA THR A 602 27.58 -9.54 -6.39
C THR A 602 27.96 -9.26 -7.83
N THR A 603 28.79 -8.24 -8.05
CA THR A 603 29.40 -7.92 -9.36
C THR A 603 30.72 -7.20 -9.16
N GLU A 604 31.66 -7.40 -10.08
CA GLU A 604 32.91 -6.64 -10.10
C GLU A 604 32.68 -5.22 -10.59
N VAL A 605 33.24 -4.24 -9.87
CA VAL A 605 33.17 -2.81 -10.16
C VAL A 605 34.53 -2.16 -9.92
N GLN A 606 34.67 -0.88 -10.28
CA GLN A 606 35.82 -0.09 -9.88
C GLN A 606 35.40 0.93 -8.83
N ALA A 607 36.04 0.91 -7.66
CA ALA A 607 35.95 1.98 -6.68
C ALA A 607 36.91 3.11 -7.07
N LEU A 608 36.44 4.34 -6.95
CA LEU A 608 37.12 5.56 -7.36
C LEU A 608 37.62 6.33 -6.12
N GLY A 609 38.83 6.84 -6.19
CA GLY A 609 39.42 7.69 -5.16
C GLY A 609 40.58 8.51 -5.70
N PHE A 610 41.24 9.27 -4.83
CA PHE A 610 42.44 10.01 -5.17
C PHE A 610 43.66 9.36 -4.53
N ASP A 611 44.74 9.21 -5.29
CA ASP A 611 46.03 8.80 -4.75
C ASP A 611 46.69 9.93 -3.94
N ALA A 612 47.83 9.65 -3.31
CA ALA A 612 48.57 10.64 -2.52
C ALA A 612 49.07 11.85 -3.35
N ALA A 613 49.07 11.76 -4.69
CA ALA A 613 49.43 12.83 -5.60
C ALA A 613 48.19 13.60 -6.13
N GLY A 614 46.99 13.29 -5.65
CA GLY A 614 45.74 13.92 -6.05
C GLY A 614 45.24 13.48 -7.44
N LYS A 615 45.71 12.36 -7.98
CA LYS A 615 45.23 11.81 -9.25
C LYS A 615 44.12 10.80 -9.01
N LEU A 616 43.16 10.74 -9.94
CA LEU A 616 42.13 9.72 -9.93
C LEU A 616 42.78 8.33 -10.00
N ALA A 617 42.47 7.50 -9.02
CA ALA A 617 42.87 6.12 -8.92
C ALA A 617 41.62 5.23 -8.90
N THR A 618 41.75 4.05 -9.51
CA THR A 618 40.70 3.03 -9.54
C THR A 618 41.19 1.78 -8.84
N ARG A 619 40.33 1.17 -8.02
CA ARG A 619 40.57 -0.14 -7.40
C ARG A 619 39.46 -1.09 -7.81
N ASP A 620 39.81 -2.23 -8.38
CA ASP A 620 38.83 -3.27 -8.66
C ASP A 620 38.34 -3.88 -7.33
N VAL A 621 37.03 -3.95 -7.17
CA VAL A 621 36.36 -4.44 -5.97
C VAL A 621 35.09 -5.20 -6.34
N THR A 622 34.69 -6.13 -5.48
CA THR A 622 33.38 -6.78 -5.59
C THR A 622 32.34 -5.92 -4.87
N LEU A 623 31.33 -5.46 -5.61
CA LEU A 623 30.15 -4.80 -5.06
C LEU A 623 29.14 -5.86 -4.61
N THR A 624 28.67 -5.75 -3.37
CA THR A 624 27.60 -6.59 -2.82
C THR A 624 26.32 -5.77 -2.72
N LEU A 625 25.23 -6.32 -3.24
CA LEU A 625 23.89 -5.73 -3.27
C LEU A 625 22.91 -6.59 -2.47
N ILE A 626 22.03 -5.93 -1.73
CA ILE A 626 20.94 -6.53 -0.97
C ILE A 626 19.58 -6.06 -1.50
N PRO A 627 18.48 -6.78 -1.23
CA PRO A 627 17.13 -6.29 -1.51
C PRO A 627 16.88 -4.91 -0.90
N TYR A 628 16.28 -4.00 -1.67
CA TYR A 628 15.99 -2.63 -1.24
C TYR A 628 15.23 -2.60 0.08
N TYR A 629 14.23 -3.48 0.29
CA TYR A 629 13.46 -3.47 1.54
C TYR A 629 14.32 -3.77 2.79
N ALA A 630 15.49 -4.40 2.63
CA ALA A 630 16.31 -4.93 3.71
C ALA A 630 17.38 -3.93 4.21
N TRP A 631 17.52 -2.78 3.56
CA TRP A 631 18.41 -1.70 4.01
C TRP A 631 18.00 -1.10 5.36
N ALA A 632 18.90 -0.33 5.99
CA ALA A 632 18.73 0.37 7.26
C ALA A 632 18.37 -0.55 8.44
N HIS A 633 18.85 -1.79 8.39
CA HIS A 633 18.68 -2.80 9.44
C HIS A 633 19.93 -2.96 10.33
N ARG A 634 21.07 -2.41 9.90
CA ARG A 634 22.40 -2.70 10.47
C ARG A 634 23.13 -1.45 10.95
N GLY A 635 22.40 -0.36 11.17
CA GLY A 635 22.94 0.93 11.58
C GLY A 635 22.83 1.99 10.49
N GLU A 636 23.19 3.22 10.86
CA GLU A 636 23.23 4.37 9.95
C GLU A 636 24.39 4.24 8.97
N GLY A 637 24.12 4.57 7.71
CA GLY A 637 25.16 4.69 6.71
C GLY A 637 24.60 4.83 5.31
N LYS A 638 25.51 4.79 4.34
CA LYS A 638 25.20 5.10 2.94
C LYS A 638 24.42 3.97 2.27
N MET A 639 23.54 4.33 1.34
CA MET A 639 22.82 3.40 0.48
C MET A 639 22.57 4.04 -0.89
N ASP A 640 22.66 3.26 -1.98
CA ASP A 640 22.27 3.70 -3.33
C ASP A 640 21.54 2.59 -4.10
N VAL A 641 20.43 2.95 -4.75
CA VAL A 641 19.71 2.09 -5.73
C VAL A 641 20.23 2.31 -7.16
N TRP A 642 20.46 3.57 -7.54
CA TRP A 642 20.88 3.94 -8.89
C TRP A 642 22.40 4.07 -8.97
N LEU A 643 23.04 3.05 -9.52
CA LEU A 643 24.48 2.87 -9.53
C LEU A 643 25.10 3.48 -10.81
N PRO A 644 26.19 4.23 -10.71
CA PRO A 644 26.83 4.88 -11.86
C PRO A 644 27.47 3.88 -12.85
N VAL A 645 27.27 4.10 -14.16
CA VAL A 645 27.89 3.31 -15.25
C VAL A 645 28.81 4.13 -16.16
N ASN A 646 28.62 5.45 -16.25
CA ASN A 646 29.44 6.33 -17.08
C ASN A 646 29.51 7.78 -16.57
N ARG A 647 29.01 8.03 -15.36
CA ARG A 647 29.04 9.34 -14.69
C ARG A 647 29.76 9.19 -13.36
N ILE A 648 30.76 10.02 -13.13
CA ILE A 648 31.45 10.13 -11.85
C ILE A 648 30.94 11.44 -11.22
N ASP A 649 30.13 11.33 -10.17
CA ASP A 649 29.84 12.48 -9.32
C ASP A 649 31.00 12.58 -8.32
N VAL A 650 32.03 13.35 -8.68
CA VAL A 650 33.13 13.68 -7.77
C VAL A 650 32.67 14.86 -6.92
N GLU A 651 32.36 14.63 -5.64
CA GLU A 651 32.38 15.69 -4.62
C GLU A 651 33.81 16.00 -4.19
#